data_AF-A0A421JQC9-F1
#
_entry.id   AF-A0A421JQC9-F1
#
_cell.length_a   1.000
_cell.length_b   1.000
_cell.length_c   1.000
_cell.angle_alpha   90.00
_cell.angle_beta   90.00
_cell.angle_gamma   90.00
#
_symmetry.space_group_name_H-M   'P 1'
#
loop_
_entity.id
_entity.type
_entity.pdbx_description
1 polymer ?
#
loop_
_entity_poly.entity_id
_entity_poly.type
_entity_poly.pdbx_seq_one_letter_code
_entity_poly.pdbx_strand_id
1 'polypeptide(L)'
;MPDQVLAKLHTLPPEIIQFILDHIPPDCQKPLVDIELFHKFVLRRLTKKVFVSDLSYASQGVAIDPFHLEYDYTYDHAPICEDSGQIYPVNKSADVLLVPNPNSLINLVEKYQVYPSILQFRTHFSFFETLSWAPRVIAKAKSVSIRLSNVNPDILRTSTWRSIFRSISSLPYNITTLEMWSVPIDEIIFPSTLEELIVQGTIRNKPRVFESLTRLTRLTLRDLRVEQQELAYLSDSIEYLSISDLNITHADFQLPKNLTELRILSSHVEYSDEYTSFSLKFPQLDNFQKFEISCEELTNLSKISMPISLQELVLKKCYNLFLVDSLNSYANLRVFNWIGAMLSPSFYLLTELPSHLQTLVIDHDNSKNSVIINILARSIPRYFYSGYGMPTFRIGKEFRLPKTLKELTIKNCLFLEINCQDFVLPHHLEHLSIMNLAGFVNLQRFYLPNSISLINFSSMNIELIDHLIFPTSLRELYLDDNKLRRTTNTNLGQLTKLLTISLTGNDFDTSAQFSSDLPKSITNIQLHGLSVLKELPCDNIKWLTVPKSIESSRCLRLNGNTEVLEIKDHFLFNDPQFKLPKRLRVLIARFMDKLHITEGQWLENLPKNLQELKLEAFSPKYGEISVGSLRRVKFPFSLRVLIMRNLNIPREVFESFNFKKCKKLNIIVIDTGNIPEINLNMFPKSLTDLRLENLEISNFIGSFTRFKQLKSLDLSGNKLRKYLYRTDLKLPPSIKDLRISQCNLKTIQIHNIQECTEMRQVVLLRNPWMDPRKVATVAREFNKASQEFSCVMVDDIILDDDLTLMRRNSGLTIHYPTTDEDKKYSLIHACGTGTVHTDDESDSDTEVLNQDRK
;
A
#
# COMPACT_ATOMS: atom_id res chain seq x y z
N MET A 1 7.64 30.70 26.37
CA MET A 1 7.18 31.97 25.76
C MET A 1 6.65 32.85 26.87
N PRO A 2 6.64 34.19 26.75
CA PRO A 2 6.05 35.06 27.76
C PRO A 2 4.52 34.95 27.75
N ASP A 3 3.92 34.92 28.93
CA ASP A 3 2.53 34.48 29.13
C ASP A 3 1.46 35.42 28.53
N GLN A 4 1.83 36.67 28.24
CA GLN A 4 0.97 37.66 27.57
C GLN A 4 0.47 37.21 26.18
N VAL A 5 1.16 36.27 25.51
CA VAL A 5 0.69 35.70 24.23
C VAL A 5 -0.35 34.61 24.47
N LEU A 6 -0.15 33.76 25.49
CA LEU A 6 -1.11 32.72 25.88
C LEU A 6 -2.43 33.35 26.37
N ALA A 7 -2.32 34.47 27.10
CA ALA A 7 -3.46 35.27 27.59
C ALA A 7 -4.33 35.91 26.49
N LYS A 8 -4.02 35.72 25.19
CA LYS A 8 -4.88 36.16 24.06
C LYS A 8 -5.44 35.01 23.22
N LEU A 9 -5.13 33.75 23.53
CA LEU A 9 -5.64 32.61 22.76
C LEU A 9 -7.17 32.50 22.81
N HIS A 10 -7.78 32.82 23.96
CA HIS A 10 -9.24 32.77 24.13
C HIS A 10 -10.01 33.85 23.35
N THR A 11 -9.33 34.80 22.66
CA THR A 11 -9.96 35.81 21.80
C THR A 11 -9.72 35.55 20.30
N LEU A 12 -9.30 34.34 19.91
CA LEU A 12 -9.10 34.00 18.49
C LEU A 12 -10.44 33.85 17.75
N PRO A 13 -10.60 34.43 16.54
CA PRO A 13 -11.78 34.20 15.71
C PRO A 13 -11.94 32.72 15.31
N PRO A 14 -13.18 32.22 15.12
CA PRO A 14 -13.46 30.85 14.68
C PRO A 14 -12.67 30.39 13.46
N GLU A 15 -12.42 31.31 12.52
CA GLU A 15 -11.69 31.08 11.28
C GLU A 15 -10.22 30.78 11.55
N ILE A 16 -9.62 31.43 12.56
CA ILE A 16 -8.23 31.20 12.98
C ILE A 16 -8.12 29.90 13.78
N ILE A 17 -9.11 29.58 14.62
CA ILE A 17 -9.16 28.30 15.35
C ILE A 17 -9.26 27.13 14.35
N GLN A 18 -10.13 27.26 13.35
CA GLN A 18 -10.26 26.30 12.24
C GLN A 18 -8.95 26.17 11.45
N PHE A 19 -8.34 27.30 11.03
CA PHE A 19 -7.06 27.32 10.33
C PHE A 19 -5.93 26.64 11.12
N ILE A 20 -5.88 26.83 12.44
CA ILE A 20 -4.92 26.13 13.32
C ILE A 20 -5.16 24.62 13.29
N LEU A 21 -6.41 24.16 13.42
CA LEU A 21 -6.74 22.74 13.35
C LEU A 21 -6.46 22.13 11.97
N ASP A 22 -6.64 22.87 10.88
CA ASP A 22 -6.29 22.42 9.53
C ASP A 22 -4.77 22.22 9.32
N HIS A 23 -3.93 22.78 10.19
CA HIS A 23 -2.48 22.57 10.20
C HIS A 23 -2.00 21.53 11.24
N ILE A 24 -2.91 20.95 12.03
CA ILE A 24 -2.60 19.92 13.03
C ILE A 24 -3.11 18.55 12.52
N PRO A 25 -2.28 17.50 12.41
CA PRO A 25 -2.74 16.17 12.03
C PRO A 25 -3.90 15.69 12.93
N PRO A 26 -5.00 15.12 12.39
CA PRO A 26 -6.19 14.82 13.21
C PRO A 26 -5.94 13.92 14.43
N ASP A 27 -4.99 12.99 14.36
CA ASP A 27 -4.57 12.17 15.50
C ASP A 27 -4.02 13.03 16.66
N CYS A 28 -3.34 14.15 16.34
CA CYS A 28 -2.85 15.13 17.29
C CYS A 28 -3.93 16.15 17.75
N GLN A 29 -5.13 16.10 17.18
CA GLN A 29 -6.25 16.97 17.61
C GLN A 29 -7.01 16.37 18.81
N LYS A 30 -6.94 15.06 19.07
CA LYS A 30 -7.67 14.42 20.19
C LYS A 30 -7.40 15.08 21.56
N PRO A 31 -6.15 15.38 21.97
CA PRO A 31 -5.88 16.04 23.26
C PRO A 31 -6.29 17.53 23.31
N LEU A 32 -6.68 18.12 22.17
CA LEU A 32 -7.21 19.48 22.13
C LEU A 32 -8.70 19.53 22.51
N VAL A 33 -9.36 18.37 22.72
CA VAL A 33 -10.76 18.31 23.13
C VAL A 33 -10.96 18.89 24.54
N ASP A 34 -9.98 18.78 25.43
CA ASP A 34 -10.07 19.32 26.80
C ASP A 34 -9.74 20.81 26.89
N ILE A 35 -9.25 21.41 25.80
CA ILE A 35 -8.99 22.85 25.71
C ILE A 35 -10.26 23.52 25.21
N GLU A 36 -10.98 24.20 26.11
CA GLU A 36 -12.28 24.87 25.87
C GLU A 36 -12.38 25.60 24.52
N LEU A 37 -11.32 26.34 24.15
CA LEU A 37 -11.18 27.06 22.89
C LEU A 37 -11.30 26.18 21.62
N PHE A 38 -10.73 24.98 21.66
CA PHE A 38 -10.67 24.04 20.54
C PHE A 38 -11.78 22.98 20.61
N HIS A 39 -12.21 22.60 21.81
CA HIS A 39 -13.23 21.59 22.14
C HIS A 39 -14.33 21.43 21.08
N LYS A 40 -15.11 22.49 20.84
CA LYS A 40 -16.27 22.47 19.94
C LYS A 40 -15.90 22.21 18.47
N PHE A 41 -14.73 22.66 18.03
CA PHE A 41 -14.23 22.47 16.66
C PHE A 41 -13.64 21.07 16.48
N VAL A 42 -12.85 20.62 17.46
CA VAL A 42 -12.25 19.28 17.52
C VAL A 42 -13.32 18.20 17.51
N LEU A 43 -14.33 18.31 18.40
CA LEU A 43 -15.47 17.40 18.43
C LEU A 43 -16.19 17.35 17.07
N ARG A 44 -16.54 18.51 16.51
CA ARG A 44 -17.26 18.61 15.23
C ARG A 44 -16.48 18.00 14.05
N ARG A 45 -15.14 18.04 14.10
CA ARG A 45 -14.29 17.40 13.09
C ARG A 45 -14.19 15.89 13.31
N LEU A 46 -13.72 15.46 14.49
CA LEU A 46 -13.36 14.07 14.76
C LEU A 46 -14.57 13.15 14.90
N THR A 47 -15.65 13.58 15.56
CA THR A 47 -16.87 12.75 15.68
C THR A 47 -17.66 12.63 14.37
N LYS A 48 -17.31 13.39 13.32
CA LYS A 48 -18.06 13.41 12.05
C LYS A 48 -18.24 12.00 11.48
N LYS A 49 -17.19 11.19 11.54
CA LYS A 49 -17.17 9.79 11.13
C LYS A 49 -16.57 8.92 12.22
N VAL A 50 -17.38 8.03 12.79
CA VAL A 50 -17.01 7.11 13.86
C VAL A 50 -17.01 5.67 13.36
N PHE A 51 -15.98 4.91 13.73
CA PHE A 51 -15.93 3.46 13.52
C PHE A 51 -15.97 2.75 14.88
N VAL A 52 -17.08 2.08 15.17
CA VAL A 52 -17.28 1.24 16.35
C VAL A 52 -16.70 -0.15 16.04
N SER A 53 -15.66 -0.53 16.78
CA SER A 53 -15.17 -1.90 16.76
C SER A 53 -15.92 -2.80 17.74
N ASP A 54 -15.73 -4.10 17.61
CA ASP A 54 -15.71 -5.01 18.75
C ASP A 54 -14.24 -5.24 19.11
N LEU A 55 -13.75 -4.62 20.20
CA LEU A 55 -12.45 -4.92 20.79
C LEU A 55 -12.62 -5.77 22.06
N SER A 56 -12.64 -7.08 21.81
CA SER A 56 -12.75 -8.19 22.76
C SER A 56 -14.08 -8.36 23.50
N TYR A 57 -14.48 -9.61 23.69
CA TYR A 57 -15.53 -10.02 24.62
C TYR A 57 -15.23 -9.66 26.09
N ALA A 58 -13.99 -9.27 26.41
CA ALA A 58 -13.57 -8.89 27.76
C ALA A 58 -13.96 -7.45 28.16
N SER A 59 -14.54 -6.66 27.24
CA SER A 59 -14.93 -5.26 27.49
C SER A 59 -16.44 -4.98 27.35
N GLN A 60 -17.29 -5.99 27.14
CA GLN A 60 -18.74 -5.83 27.03
C GLN A 60 -19.32 -5.25 28.33
N GLY A 61 -19.56 -3.93 28.34
CA GLY A 61 -20.09 -3.18 29.47
C GLY A 61 -19.35 -1.87 29.74
N VAL A 62 -18.02 -1.82 29.60
CA VAL A 62 -17.24 -0.64 30.00
C VAL A 62 -17.21 0.41 28.89
N ALA A 63 -17.68 1.61 29.21
CA ALA A 63 -17.56 2.78 28.35
C ALA A 63 -16.16 3.42 28.48
N ILE A 64 -15.47 3.57 27.36
CA ILE A 64 -14.14 4.18 27.26
C ILE A 64 -14.27 5.46 26.42
N ASP A 65 -13.49 6.48 26.74
CA ASP A 65 -13.51 7.74 26.00
C ASP A 65 -12.50 7.73 24.83
N PRO A 66 -12.93 7.88 23.56
CA PRO A 66 -12.05 7.78 22.39
C PRO A 66 -11.15 9.01 22.16
N PHE A 67 -11.28 10.07 22.95
CA PHE A 67 -10.31 11.18 22.98
C PHE A 67 -9.19 10.97 24.01
N HIS A 68 -9.48 10.23 25.08
CA HIS A 68 -8.51 9.83 26.12
C HIS A 68 -7.89 8.45 25.89
N LEU A 69 -8.38 7.70 24.90
CA LEU A 69 -7.73 6.50 24.37
C LEU A 69 -6.41 6.89 23.71
N GLU A 70 -5.30 6.52 24.34
CA GLU A 70 -3.96 6.56 23.75
C GLU A 70 -3.88 5.52 22.63
N TYR A 71 -4.39 5.88 21.45
CA TYR A 71 -4.43 5.02 20.27
C TYR A 71 -3.02 4.60 19.88
N ASP A 72 -2.66 3.36 20.17
CA ASP A 72 -1.25 3.05 20.15
C ASP A 72 -0.79 2.58 18.75
N TYR A 73 -0.22 3.46 17.93
CA TYR A 73 0.05 3.21 16.50
C TYR A 73 1.21 2.23 16.19
N THR A 74 1.00 0.92 16.31
CA THR A 74 1.73 -0.08 15.49
C THR A 74 0.79 -1.20 15.05
N TYR A 75 0.59 -1.27 13.75
CA TYR A 75 0.04 -2.40 12.99
C TYR A 75 0.29 -2.03 11.53
N ASP A 76 1.44 -2.46 11.02
CA ASP A 76 1.75 -2.48 9.59
C ASP A 76 2.33 -3.86 9.25
N HIS A 77 1.90 -4.38 8.09
CA HIS A 77 2.16 -5.69 7.49
C HIS A 77 1.21 -6.87 7.86
N ALA A 78 0.66 -7.44 6.79
CA ALA A 78 -0.01 -8.73 6.53
C ALA A 78 0.36 -9.12 5.06
N PRO A 79 -0.04 -10.25 4.42
CA PRO A 79 -0.83 -11.43 4.86
C PRO A 79 0.11 -12.67 4.96
N ILE A 80 -0.17 -13.96 4.66
CA ILE A 80 -1.26 -14.80 4.05
C ILE A 80 -1.24 -16.15 4.84
N CYS A 81 -2.21 -17.06 4.93
CA CYS A 81 -3.26 -17.63 4.05
C CYS A 81 -4.61 -17.81 4.82
N GLU A 82 -5.75 -18.20 4.24
CA GLU A 82 -6.05 -18.72 2.88
C GLU A 82 -7.47 -18.29 2.41
N ASP A 83 -7.80 -18.52 1.14
CA ASP A 83 -9.16 -18.65 0.57
C ASP A 83 -10.24 -17.58 0.86
N SER A 84 -9.89 -16.30 0.74
CA SER A 84 -10.68 -15.35 -0.08
C SER A 84 -9.93 -14.04 -0.30
N GLY A 85 -9.66 -13.69 -1.56
CA GLY A 85 -8.69 -12.66 -1.97
C GLY A 85 -9.10 -11.19 -1.78
N GLN A 86 -9.76 -10.82 -0.66
CA GLN A 86 -10.17 -9.43 -0.40
C GLN A 86 -9.79 -8.92 1.00
N ILE A 87 -8.52 -8.54 1.13
CA ILE A 87 -8.09 -7.66 2.23
C ILE A 87 -8.54 -6.24 1.90
N TYR A 88 -9.71 -5.86 2.39
CA TYR A 88 -10.13 -4.46 2.39
C TYR A 88 -9.19 -3.66 3.30
N PRO A 89 -8.41 -2.70 2.78
CA PRO A 89 -7.73 -1.75 3.66
C PRO A 89 -8.80 -0.91 4.35
N VAL A 90 -8.87 -0.99 5.68
CA VAL A 90 -9.43 0.11 6.47
C VAL A 90 -8.49 1.28 6.26
N ASN A 91 -8.84 2.10 5.27
CA ASN A 91 -8.05 3.23 4.85
C ASN A 91 -7.87 4.15 6.07
N LYS A 92 -6.65 4.24 6.62
CA LYS A 92 -6.30 5.04 7.81
C LYS A 92 -6.32 6.55 7.46
N SER A 93 -7.40 7.03 6.83
CA SER A 93 -7.69 8.45 6.71
C SER A 93 -7.90 8.99 8.12
N ALA A 94 -7.11 9.99 8.51
CA ALA A 94 -7.09 10.49 9.89
C ALA A 94 -8.44 11.12 10.34
N ASP A 95 -9.38 11.34 9.42
CA ASP A 95 -10.75 11.82 9.68
C ASP A 95 -11.73 10.72 10.17
N VAL A 96 -11.24 9.63 10.79
CA VAL A 96 -12.09 8.56 11.37
C VAL A 96 -11.76 8.38 12.85
N LEU A 97 -12.73 8.66 13.72
CA LEU A 97 -12.65 8.38 15.15
C LEU A 97 -13.03 6.91 15.41
N LEU A 98 -12.02 6.09 15.69
CA LEU A 98 -12.22 4.75 16.23
C LEU A 98 -12.88 4.84 17.63
N VAL A 99 -13.74 3.87 17.95
CA VAL A 99 -14.43 3.72 19.24
C VAL A 99 -14.49 2.23 19.58
N PRO A 100 -14.11 1.77 20.79
CA PRO A 100 -13.79 0.36 21.02
C PRO A 100 -14.99 -0.59 21.12
N ASN A 101 -16.16 -0.09 21.55
CA ASN A 101 -17.41 -0.84 21.77
C ASN A 101 -18.64 0.12 21.78
N PRO A 102 -19.89 -0.39 21.80
CA PRO A 102 -21.11 0.43 21.85
C PRO A 102 -21.23 1.38 23.04
N ASN A 103 -20.92 0.94 24.26
CA ASN A 103 -21.04 1.79 25.45
C ASN A 103 -20.09 2.99 25.40
N SER A 104 -18.95 2.85 24.72
CA SER A 104 -18.02 3.94 24.46
C SER A 104 -18.59 4.97 23.46
N LEU A 105 -19.36 4.53 22.46
CA LEU A 105 -20.11 5.44 21.57
C LEU A 105 -21.24 6.16 22.33
N ILE A 106 -21.99 5.44 23.16
CA ILE A 106 -23.08 6.01 23.97
C ILE A 106 -22.53 7.08 24.92
N ASN A 107 -21.50 6.75 25.69
CA ASN A 107 -20.82 7.69 26.59
C ASN A 107 -20.21 8.89 25.85
N LEU A 108 -19.63 8.71 24.65
CA LEU A 108 -19.17 9.85 23.84
C LEU A 108 -20.33 10.80 23.52
N VAL A 109 -21.49 10.27 23.10
CA VAL A 109 -22.66 11.08 22.76
C VAL A 109 -23.25 11.75 24.01
N GLU A 110 -23.29 11.06 25.15
CA GLU A 110 -23.85 11.59 26.40
C GLU A 110 -22.93 12.62 27.07
N LYS A 111 -21.63 12.34 27.17
CA LYS A 111 -20.62 13.24 27.77
C LYS A 111 -20.43 14.53 26.95
N TYR A 112 -20.37 14.41 25.62
CA TYR A 112 -20.04 15.54 24.74
C TYR A 112 -21.24 16.16 24.01
N GLN A 113 -22.43 15.53 24.04
CA GLN A 113 -23.65 15.98 23.36
C GLN A 113 -23.49 16.14 21.82
N VAL A 114 -22.56 15.38 21.21
CA VAL A 114 -22.30 15.39 19.77
C VAL A 114 -22.64 14.04 19.15
N TYR A 115 -23.42 14.06 18.07
CA TYR A 115 -23.89 12.88 17.35
C TYR A 115 -23.08 12.68 16.06
N PRO A 116 -22.48 11.49 15.83
CA PRO A 116 -21.77 11.20 14.58
C PRO A 116 -22.67 11.26 13.35
N SER A 117 -22.16 11.84 12.26
CA SER A 117 -22.90 11.90 10.99
C SER A 117 -22.75 10.63 10.13
N ILE A 118 -21.64 9.92 10.33
CA ILE A 118 -21.31 8.64 9.70
C ILE A 118 -20.91 7.68 10.82
N LEU A 119 -21.60 6.53 10.90
CA LEU A 119 -21.27 5.42 11.80
C LEU A 119 -20.81 4.22 10.96
N GLN A 120 -19.81 3.49 11.42
CA GLN A 120 -19.39 2.21 10.83
C GLN A 120 -19.21 1.18 11.96
N PHE A 121 -19.77 -0.01 11.82
CA PHE A 121 -19.77 -1.06 12.84
C PHE A 121 -19.01 -2.29 12.35
N ARG A 122 -17.97 -2.70 13.10
CA ARG A 122 -17.10 -3.85 12.76
C ARG A 122 -17.87 -5.17 12.72
N THR A 123 -18.88 -5.31 13.58
CA THR A 123 -19.81 -6.44 13.57
C THR A 123 -21.25 -5.91 13.67
N HIS A 124 -22.21 -6.82 13.61
CA HIS A 124 -23.61 -6.48 13.82
C HIS A 124 -24.04 -6.50 15.27
N PHE A 125 -23.31 -7.21 16.15
CA PHE A 125 -23.61 -7.21 17.58
C PHE A 125 -23.49 -5.81 18.15
N SER A 126 -22.40 -5.09 17.86
CA SER A 126 -22.24 -3.70 18.27
C SER A 126 -23.28 -2.74 17.67
N PHE A 127 -23.74 -2.99 16.43
CA PHE A 127 -24.84 -2.23 15.84
C PHE A 127 -26.16 -2.46 16.59
N PHE A 128 -26.53 -3.71 16.90
CA PHE A 128 -27.79 -4.03 17.59
C PHE A 128 -27.77 -3.67 19.08
N GLU A 129 -26.64 -3.81 19.77
CA GLU A 129 -26.44 -3.26 21.12
C GLU A 129 -26.66 -1.74 21.13
N THR A 130 -26.04 -1.01 20.19
CA THR A 130 -26.25 0.44 20.04
C THR A 130 -27.71 0.80 19.73
N LEU A 131 -28.37 0.05 18.84
CA LEU A 131 -29.77 0.29 18.46
C LEU A 131 -30.75 -0.03 19.60
N SER A 132 -30.44 -1.03 20.42
CA SER A 132 -31.24 -1.43 21.58
C SER A 132 -31.11 -0.42 22.73
N TRP A 133 -29.87 -0.08 23.10
CA TRP A 133 -29.59 0.75 24.28
C TRP A 133 -29.72 2.25 23.99
N ALA A 134 -29.36 2.71 22.78
CA ALA A 134 -29.35 4.13 22.44
C ALA A 134 -29.80 4.41 20.99
N PRO A 135 -31.04 4.04 20.59
CA PRO A 135 -31.53 4.23 19.21
C PRO A 135 -31.46 5.68 18.71
N ARG A 136 -31.47 6.66 19.63
CA ARG A 136 -31.29 8.09 19.33
C ARG A 136 -29.93 8.42 18.69
N VAL A 137 -28.88 7.63 18.96
CA VAL A 137 -27.55 7.81 18.36
C VAL A 137 -27.61 7.52 16.86
N ILE A 138 -28.11 6.34 16.51
CA ILE A 138 -28.30 5.92 15.11
C ILE A 138 -29.33 6.83 14.40
N ALA A 139 -30.38 7.27 15.09
CA ALA A 139 -31.38 8.20 14.54
C ALA A 139 -30.87 9.62 14.23
N LYS A 140 -29.62 9.94 14.57
CA LYS A 140 -28.96 11.21 14.20
C LYS A 140 -27.84 11.04 13.17
N ALA A 141 -27.42 9.81 12.86
CA ALA A 141 -26.52 9.53 11.77
C ALA A 141 -27.23 9.66 10.42
N LYS A 142 -26.50 10.08 9.38
CA LYS A 142 -26.94 10.04 7.98
C LYS A 142 -26.44 8.79 7.27
N SER A 143 -25.24 8.35 7.60
CA SER A 143 -24.60 7.18 7.01
C SER A 143 -24.34 6.12 8.08
N VAL A 144 -24.66 4.86 7.78
CA VAL A 144 -24.41 3.71 8.66
C VAL A 144 -23.78 2.59 7.82
N SER A 145 -22.68 2.00 8.29
CA SER A 145 -22.03 0.82 7.69
C SER A 145 -22.04 -0.32 8.71
N ILE A 146 -22.41 -1.54 8.29
CA ILE A 146 -22.63 -2.71 9.15
C ILE A 146 -21.99 -3.94 8.50
N ARG A 147 -21.18 -4.69 9.24
CA ARG A 147 -20.53 -5.91 8.75
C ARG A 147 -21.01 -7.16 9.48
N LEU A 148 -21.44 -8.19 8.74
CA LEU A 148 -21.84 -9.48 9.29
C LEU A 148 -20.66 -10.46 9.34
N SER A 149 -19.75 -10.26 10.30
CA SER A 149 -18.73 -11.26 10.61
C SER A 149 -19.37 -12.54 11.19
N ASN A 150 -18.89 -13.69 10.73
CA ASN A 150 -19.09 -15.03 11.32
C ASN A 150 -20.54 -15.57 11.33
N VAL A 151 -21.45 -15.06 10.50
CA VAL A 151 -22.80 -15.64 10.33
C VAL A 151 -22.84 -16.47 9.05
N ASN A 152 -23.16 -17.76 9.16
CA ASN A 152 -23.36 -18.61 7.98
C ASN A 152 -24.65 -18.17 7.24
N PRO A 153 -24.57 -17.78 5.95
CA PRO A 153 -25.69 -17.22 5.20
C PRO A 153 -26.78 -18.24 4.82
N ASP A 154 -26.51 -19.55 4.90
CA ASP A 154 -27.50 -20.58 4.58
C ASP A 154 -28.42 -20.94 5.74
N ILE A 155 -28.04 -20.59 6.98
CA ILE A 155 -28.86 -20.88 8.17
C ILE A 155 -29.90 -19.77 8.42
N LEU A 156 -30.56 -19.28 7.35
CA LEU A 156 -31.56 -18.19 7.34
C LEU A 156 -32.71 -18.35 8.36
N ARG A 157 -32.94 -19.56 8.87
CA ARG A 157 -34.08 -19.90 9.75
C ARG A 157 -33.82 -19.71 11.25
N THR A 158 -32.63 -19.25 11.66
CA THR A 158 -32.37 -18.95 13.09
C THR A 158 -33.21 -17.77 13.59
N SER A 159 -33.47 -17.73 14.90
CA SER A 159 -34.03 -16.56 15.58
C SER A 159 -33.16 -15.31 15.39
N THR A 160 -31.85 -15.49 15.29
CA THR A 160 -30.87 -14.44 15.01
C THR A 160 -31.20 -13.65 13.75
N TRP A 161 -31.33 -14.31 12.58
CA TRP A 161 -31.63 -13.61 11.32
C TRP A 161 -32.95 -12.81 11.37
N ARG A 162 -33.98 -13.35 12.02
CA ARG A 162 -35.25 -12.60 12.22
C ARG A 162 -35.08 -11.36 13.10
N SER A 163 -34.16 -11.40 14.07
CA SER A 163 -33.80 -10.23 14.88
C SER A 163 -33.01 -9.19 14.06
N ILE A 164 -32.06 -9.66 13.23
CA ILE A 164 -31.29 -8.84 12.29
C ILE A 164 -32.22 -8.08 11.34
N PHE A 165 -33.10 -8.80 10.63
CA PHE A 165 -33.99 -8.22 9.62
C PHE A 165 -35.01 -7.24 10.22
N ARG A 166 -35.62 -7.57 11.38
CA ARG A 166 -36.52 -6.65 12.09
C ARG A 166 -35.81 -5.37 12.51
N SER A 167 -34.61 -5.50 13.06
CA SER A 167 -33.83 -4.37 13.58
C SER A 167 -33.36 -3.43 12.46
N ILE A 168 -32.93 -3.98 11.30
CA ILE A 168 -32.62 -3.18 10.11
C ILE A 168 -33.90 -2.55 9.52
N SER A 169 -35.02 -3.27 9.51
CA SER A 169 -36.32 -2.73 9.05
C SER A 169 -36.91 -1.66 10.00
N SER A 170 -36.41 -1.57 11.23
CA SER A 170 -36.73 -0.49 12.19
C SER A 170 -35.74 0.68 12.15
N LEU A 171 -34.87 0.76 11.14
CA LEU A 171 -33.90 1.85 11.01
C LEU A 171 -34.60 3.23 10.89
N PRO A 172 -34.10 4.27 11.59
CA PRO A 172 -34.71 5.60 11.54
C PRO A 172 -34.65 6.26 10.15
N TYR A 173 -35.75 6.93 9.77
CA TYR A 173 -35.94 7.68 8.50
C TYR A 173 -34.98 8.88 8.26
N ASN A 174 -33.89 9.02 9.03
CA ASN A 174 -32.86 10.05 8.81
C ASN A 174 -31.62 9.49 8.09
N ILE A 175 -31.54 8.17 7.91
CA ILE A 175 -30.42 7.51 7.24
C ILE A 175 -30.61 7.62 5.73
N THR A 176 -29.60 8.20 5.07
CA THR A 176 -29.49 8.39 3.63
C THR A 176 -28.46 7.47 3.00
N THR A 177 -27.49 6.95 3.76
CA THR A 177 -26.47 6.01 3.25
C THR A 177 -26.41 4.75 4.13
N LEU A 178 -26.46 3.57 3.53
CA LEU A 178 -26.36 2.28 4.22
C LEU A 178 -25.35 1.38 3.51
N GLU A 179 -24.36 0.88 4.25
CA GLU A 179 -23.40 -0.12 3.77
C GLU A 179 -23.53 -1.41 4.58
N MET A 180 -23.55 -2.56 3.90
CA MET A 180 -23.91 -3.86 4.47
C MET A 180 -23.03 -4.97 3.90
N TRP A 181 -22.23 -5.62 4.74
CA TRP A 181 -21.27 -6.64 4.31
C TRP A 181 -21.65 -8.05 4.79
N SER A 182 -21.51 -9.03 3.91
CA SER A 182 -21.83 -10.45 4.10
C SER A 182 -23.31 -10.74 4.42
N VAL A 183 -24.26 -10.10 3.72
CA VAL A 183 -25.70 -10.15 4.05
C VAL A 183 -26.57 -10.81 2.96
N PRO A 184 -27.49 -11.72 3.32
CA PRO A 184 -28.70 -12.01 2.55
C PRO A 184 -29.79 -10.97 2.86
N ILE A 185 -30.13 -10.09 1.92
CA ILE A 185 -31.03 -8.93 2.18
C ILE A 185 -32.52 -9.16 1.84
N ASP A 186 -32.90 -10.39 1.48
CA ASP A 186 -34.18 -10.76 0.85
C ASP A 186 -35.46 -10.53 1.68
N GLU A 187 -35.31 -10.44 3.01
CA GLU A 187 -36.41 -10.18 3.95
C GLU A 187 -36.32 -8.79 4.60
N ILE A 188 -35.42 -7.92 4.12
CA ILE A 188 -35.20 -6.59 4.68
C ILE A 188 -36.12 -5.57 4.00
N ILE A 189 -36.90 -4.85 4.79
CA ILE A 189 -37.64 -3.66 4.33
C ILE A 189 -36.73 -2.45 4.60
N PHE A 190 -36.19 -1.85 3.55
CA PHE A 190 -35.27 -0.72 3.69
C PHE A 190 -36.02 0.60 3.98
N PRO A 191 -35.39 1.57 4.69
CA PRO A 191 -35.96 2.90 4.85
C PRO A 191 -36.15 3.60 3.50
N SER A 192 -37.35 4.12 3.24
CA SER A 192 -37.69 4.86 2.01
C SER A 192 -36.97 6.21 1.83
N THR A 193 -36.13 6.58 2.79
CA THR A 193 -35.28 7.78 2.79
C THR A 193 -33.84 7.52 2.34
N LEU A 194 -33.52 6.27 1.96
CA LEU A 194 -32.19 5.87 1.55
C LEU A 194 -31.85 6.40 0.15
N GLU A 195 -30.67 7.02 0.04
CA GLU A 195 -30.13 7.65 -1.17
C GLU A 195 -28.89 6.88 -1.70
N GLU A 196 -28.10 6.25 -0.82
CA GLU A 196 -26.99 5.37 -1.19
C GLU A 196 -27.04 4.01 -0.45
N LEU A 197 -26.86 2.92 -1.21
CA LEU A 197 -26.83 1.55 -0.70
C LEU A 197 -25.60 0.82 -1.24
N ILE A 198 -24.84 0.21 -0.33
CA ILE A 198 -23.68 -0.63 -0.65
C ILE A 198 -23.91 -2.01 -0.03
N VAL A 199 -23.95 -3.06 -0.83
CA VAL A 199 -24.18 -4.44 -0.38
C VAL A 199 -23.01 -5.32 -0.81
N GLN A 200 -22.60 -6.22 0.08
CA GLN A 200 -21.75 -7.37 -0.23
C GLN A 200 -22.42 -8.60 0.40
N GLY A 201 -22.59 -9.72 -0.31
CA GLY A 201 -23.28 -10.90 0.25
C GLY A 201 -24.03 -11.73 -0.78
N THR A 202 -25.33 -11.99 -0.53
CA THR A 202 -26.21 -12.71 -1.44
C THR A 202 -27.57 -12.02 -1.55
N ILE A 203 -28.28 -12.20 -2.66
CA ILE A 203 -29.67 -11.75 -2.80
C ILE A 203 -30.40 -12.83 -3.62
N ARG A 204 -31.40 -13.48 -3.01
CA ARG A 204 -32.21 -14.58 -3.57
C ARG A 204 -33.56 -14.08 -4.13
N ASN A 205 -34.04 -12.92 -3.69
CA ASN A 205 -35.31 -12.30 -4.11
C ASN A 205 -35.15 -10.79 -4.32
N LYS A 206 -34.37 -10.44 -5.35
CA LYS A 206 -34.00 -9.07 -5.72
C LYS A 206 -35.19 -8.14 -6.07
N PRO A 207 -36.29 -8.56 -6.74
CA PRO A 207 -37.42 -7.68 -7.05
C PRO A 207 -37.98 -6.97 -5.81
N ARG A 208 -38.32 -7.77 -4.79
CA ARG A 208 -38.95 -7.34 -3.54
C ARG A 208 -38.08 -6.35 -2.76
N VAL A 209 -36.76 -6.44 -2.91
CA VAL A 209 -35.80 -5.54 -2.24
C VAL A 209 -35.81 -4.16 -2.88
N PHE A 210 -35.61 -4.09 -4.20
CA PHE A 210 -35.37 -2.83 -4.90
C PHE A 210 -36.64 -2.00 -5.16
N GLU A 211 -37.81 -2.64 -5.26
CA GLU A 211 -39.11 -1.95 -5.36
C GLU A 211 -39.37 -0.94 -4.21
N SER A 212 -38.81 -1.19 -3.03
CA SER A 212 -38.98 -0.33 -1.84
C SER A 212 -38.11 0.94 -1.84
N LEU A 213 -37.09 1.01 -2.69
CA LEU A 213 -35.98 1.96 -2.61
C LEU A 213 -36.13 3.15 -3.56
N THR A 214 -37.31 3.78 -3.54
CA THR A 214 -37.74 4.84 -4.50
C THR A 214 -37.00 6.18 -4.43
N ARG A 215 -36.06 6.34 -3.49
CA ARG A 215 -35.17 7.52 -3.37
C ARG A 215 -33.70 7.22 -3.61
N LEU A 216 -33.36 5.98 -3.94
CA LEU A 216 -31.98 5.55 -4.08
C LEU A 216 -31.35 6.16 -5.34
N THR A 217 -30.30 6.95 -5.19
CA THR A 217 -29.52 7.52 -6.30
C THR A 217 -28.21 6.77 -6.54
N ARG A 218 -27.69 6.03 -5.56
CA ARG A 218 -26.39 5.34 -5.64
C ARG A 218 -26.50 3.90 -5.15
N LEU A 219 -26.15 2.93 -6.00
CA LEU A 219 -26.15 1.50 -5.66
C LEU A 219 -24.79 0.86 -5.96
N THR A 220 -24.24 0.09 -5.01
CA THR A 220 -23.04 -0.73 -5.19
C THR A 220 -23.30 -2.15 -4.72
N LEU A 221 -23.08 -3.14 -5.59
CA LEU A 221 -23.24 -4.57 -5.34
C LEU A 221 -21.87 -5.25 -5.47
N ARG A 222 -21.21 -5.51 -4.34
CA ARG A 222 -19.90 -6.18 -4.25
C ARG A 222 -20.06 -7.68 -4.09
N ASP A 223 -19.17 -8.46 -4.72
CA ASP A 223 -19.09 -9.93 -4.63
C ASP A 223 -20.43 -10.65 -4.80
N LEU A 224 -21.25 -10.08 -5.68
CA LEU A 224 -22.63 -10.44 -5.94
C LEU A 224 -22.77 -10.71 -7.42
N ARG A 225 -23.11 -11.95 -7.79
CA ARG A 225 -23.59 -12.27 -9.14
C ARG A 225 -25.02 -11.76 -9.30
N VAL A 226 -25.18 -10.85 -10.25
CA VAL A 226 -26.45 -10.24 -10.64
C VAL A 226 -26.80 -10.76 -12.03
N GLU A 227 -28.04 -11.15 -12.24
CA GLU A 227 -28.61 -11.51 -13.52
C GLU A 227 -29.17 -10.25 -14.17
N GLN A 228 -28.90 -10.01 -15.45
CA GLN A 228 -29.34 -8.81 -16.19
C GLN A 228 -30.85 -8.52 -16.07
N GLN A 229 -31.70 -9.55 -15.99
CA GLN A 229 -33.14 -9.39 -15.80
C GLN A 229 -33.50 -8.72 -14.46
N GLU A 230 -32.64 -8.83 -13.45
CA GLU A 230 -32.87 -8.28 -12.11
C GLU A 230 -32.62 -6.76 -12.06
N LEU A 231 -31.91 -6.22 -13.06
CA LEU A 231 -31.72 -4.77 -13.23
C LEU A 231 -33.04 -4.05 -13.58
N ALA A 232 -34.04 -4.79 -14.09
CA ALA A 232 -35.37 -4.26 -14.42
C ALA A 232 -36.16 -3.80 -13.19
N TYR A 233 -35.83 -4.29 -11.99
CA TYR A 233 -36.49 -3.92 -10.72
C TYR A 233 -35.80 -2.73 -10.01
N LEU A 234 -34.75 -2.16 -10.61
CA LEU A 234 -34.06 -1.00 -10.08
C LEU A 234 -34.86 0.28 -10.35
N SER A 235 -34.98 1.14 -9.33
CA SER A 235 -35.73 2.39 -9.46
C SER A 235 -35.07 3.36 -10.43
N ASP A 236 -35.87 4.05 -11.24
CA ASP A 236 -35.44 5.13 -12.14
C ASP A 236 -34.68 6.26 -11.41
N SER A 237 -34.75 6.36 -10.08
CA SER A 237 -33.99 7.33 -9.28
C SER A 237 -32.47 7.11 -9.28
N ILE A 238 -31.98 5.93 -9.69
CA ILE A 238 -30.56 5.57 -9.57
C ILE A 238 -29.71 6.27 -10.64
N GLU A 239 -28.78 7.10 -10.18
CA GLU A 239 -27.81 7.87 -10.96
C GLU A 239 -26.44 7.17 -11.05
N TYR A 240 -26.07 6.34 -10.07
CA TYR A 240 -24.80 5.59 -10.02
C TYR A 240 -25.07 4.11 -9.71
N LEU A 241 -24.56 3.21 -10.55
CA LEU A 241 -24.65 1.76 -10.35
C LEU A 241 -23.26 1.10 -10.51
N SER A 242 -22.85 0.31 -9.53
CA SER A 242 -21.61 -0.46 -9.56
C SER A 242 -21.88 -1.92 -9.20
N ILE A 243 -21.44 -2.86 -10.04
CA ILE A 243 -21.69 -4.30 -9.91
C ILE A 243 -20.36 -5.05 -9.98
N SER A 244 -20.12 -5.97 -9.05
CA SER A 244 -18.91 -6.83 -9.04
C SER A 244 -18.96 -7.90 -10.13
N ASP A 245 -20.09 -8.58 -10.30
CA ASP A 245 -20.27 -9.64 -11.28
C ASP A 245 -21.68 -9.57 -11.90
N LEU A 246 -21.76 -9.38 -13.22
CA LEU A 246 -23.02 -9.32 -13.95
C LEU A 246 -23.09 -10.45 -14.99
N ASN A 247 -24.01 -11.39 -14.78
CA ASN A 247 -24.39 -12.37 -15.79
C ASN A 247 -25.38 -11.75 -16.78
N ILE A 248 -25.01 -11.79 -18.05
CA ILE A 248 -25.70 -11.15 -19.17
C ILE A 248 -26.40 -12.26 -19.96
N THR A 249 -27.72 -12.32 -19.82
CA THR A 249 -28.57 -13.37 -20.39
C THR A 249 -29.32 -12.93 -21.65
N HIS A 250 -29.35 -11.62 -21.96
CA HIS A 250 -30.14 -11.03 -23.04
C HIS A 250 -29.37 -9.89 -23.75
N ALA A 251 -29.80 -9.50 -24.95
CA ALA A 251 -29.14 -8.42 -25.71
C ALA A 251 -29.55 -7.00 -25.26
N ASP A 252 -30.80 -6.82 -24.83
CA ASP A 252 -31.33 -5.51 -24.44
C ASP A 252 -31.11 -5.27 -22.93
N PHE A 253 -30.38 -4.21 -22.58
CA PHE A 253 -30.15 -3.82 -21.18
C PHE A 253 -31.38 -3.08 -20.64
N GLN A 254 -31.86 -3.49 -19.47
CA GLN A 254 -32.84 -2.72 -18.70
C GLN A 254 -32.10 -2.00 -17.58
N LEU A 255 -32.11 -0.67 -17.61
CA LEU A 255 -31.38 0.20 -16.68
C LEU A 255 -32.27 1.38 -16.24
N PRO A 256 -32.07 1.90 -15.01
CA PRO A 256 -32.68 3.15 -14.54
C PRO A 256 -32.50 4.33 -15.52
N LYS A 257 -33.58 5.06 -15.83
CA LYS A 257 -33.54 6.15 -16.84
C LYS A 257 -32.61 7.32 -16.49
N ASN A 258 -32.42 7.61 -15.20
CA ASN A 258 -31.54 8.70 -14.76
C ASN A 258 -30.07 8.28 -14.56
N LEU A 259 -29.69 7.07 -14.97
CA LEU A 259 -28.35 6.56 -14.75
C LEU A 259 -27.29 7.43 -15.46
N THR A 260 -26.32 7.92 -14.67
CA THR A 260 -25.20 8.77 -15.12
C THR A 260 -23.89 7.99 -15.19
N GLU A 261 -23.70 7.00 -14.31
CA GLU A 261 -22.49 6.17 -14.25
C GLU A 261 -22.84 4.69 -14.00
N LEU A 262 -22.27 3.80 -14.83
CA LEU A 262 -22.34 2.35 -14.67
C LEU A 262 -20.94 1.75 -14.60
N ARG A 263 -20.67 0.90 -13.60
CA ARG A 263 -19.46 0.09 -13.48
C ARG A 263 -19.76 -1.39 -13.33
N ILE A 264 -19.08 -2.22 -14.12
CA ILE A 264 -19.20 -3.69 -14.14
C ILE A 264 -17.77 -4.25 -14.00
N LEU A 265 -17.41 -4.76 -12.83
CA LEU A 265 -16.02 -5.17 -12.50
C LEU A 265 -15.66 -6.56 -13.04
N SER A 266 -16.68 -7.38 -13.29
CA SER A 266 -16.67 -8.65 -14.00
C SER A 266 -18.04 -8.82 -14.66
N SER A 267 -18.10 -9.53 -15.77
CA SER A 267 -19.34 -9.97 -16.38
C SER A 267 -19.13 -11.22 -17.20
N HIS A 268 -20.20 -11.99 -17.31
CA HIS A 268 -20.26 -13.27 -18.01
C HIS A 268 -21.45 -13.27 -18.97
N VAL A 269 -21.36 -14.02 -20.07
CA VAL A 269 -22.41 -14.04 -21.11
C VAL A 269 -22.94 -15.46 -21.32
N GLU A 270 -24.13 -15.74 -20.80
CA GLU A 270 -24.70 -17.10 -20.87
C GLU A 270 -25.34 -17.48 -22.21
N TYR A 271 -25.61 -16.50 -23.08
CA TYR A 271 -26.15 -16.74 -24.43
C TYR A 271 -25.10 -16.68 -25.55
N SER A 272 -23.81 -16.58 -25.22
CA SER A 272 -22.71 -16.67 -26.20
C SER A 272 -22.23 -18.11 -26.35
N ASP A 273 -22.95 -18.86 -27.18
CA ASP A 273 -22.39 -20.01 -27.89
C ASP A 273 -21.21 -19.55 -28.76
N GLU A 274 -20.36 -20.47 -29.23
CA GLU A 274 -19.23 -20.18 -30.13
C GLU A 274 -19.62 -19.42 -31.42
N TYR A 275 -20.92 -19.37 -31.75
CA TYR A 275 -21.48 -18.80 -32.98
C TYR A 275 -22.40 -17.59 -32.76
N THR A 276 -22.82 -17.28 -31.51
CA THR A 276 -23.72 -16.15 -31.23
C THR A 276 -22.96 -14.89 -30.81
N SER A 277 -23.21 -13.80 -31.53
CA SER A 277 -22.52 -12.54 -31.27
C SER A 277 -23.09 -11.81 -30.05
N PHE A 278 -22.40 -11.90 -28.90
CA PHE A 278 -22.65 -11.04 -27.73
C PHE A 278 -22.88 -9.58 -28.15
N SER A 279 -24.05 -9.02 -27.85
CA SER A 279 -24.41 -7.66 -28.24
C SER A 279 -25.26 -7.00 -27.18
N LEU A 280 -24.93 -5.76 -26.82
CA LEU A 280 -25.62 -4.99 -25.80
C LEU A 280 -26.26 -3.75 -26.40
N LYS A 281 -27.54 -3.54 -26.13
CA LYS A 281 -28.23 -2.29 -26.43
C LYS A 281 -28.63 -1.61 -25.13
N PHE A 282 -28.12 -0.42 -24.91
CA PHE A 282 -28.56 0.41 -23.80
C PHE A 282 -29.96 0.99 -24.10
N PRO A 283 -30.78 1.25 -23.07
CA PRO A 283 -31.97 2.07 -23.23
C PRO A 283 -31.56 3.53 -23.52
N GLN A 284 -32.52 4.39 -23.87
CA GLN A 284 -32.26 5.83 -23.96
C GLN A 284 -31.95 6.39 -22.57
N LEU A 285 -30.72 6.86 -22.38
CA LEU A 285 -30.21 7.47 -21.14
C LEU A 285 -29.56 8.81 -21.47
N ASP A 286 -30.34 9.89 -21.48
CA ASP A 286 -29.89 11.21 -21.99
C ASP A 286 -28.75 11.84 -21.16
N ASN A 287 -28.59 11.40 -19.90
CA ASN A 287 -27.60 11.91 -18.94
C ASN A 287 -26.45 10.93 -18.64
N PHE A 288 -26.31 9.84 -19.41
CA PHE A 288 -25.29 8.81 -19.15
C PHE A 288 -23.90 9.28 -19.55
N GLN A 289 -23.01 9.50 -18.57
CA GLN A 289 -21.69 10.11 -18.75
C GLN A 289 -20.53 9.11 -18.69
N LYS A 290 -20.67 8.01 -17.94
CA LYS A 290 -19.54 7.10 -17.68
C LYS A 290 -19.91 5.63 -17.72
N PHE A 291 -19.10 4.85 -18.43
CA PHE A 291 -19.19 3.39 -18.46
C PHE A 291 -17.83 2.75 -18.18
N GLU A 292 -17.79 1.85 -17.20
CA GLU A 292 -16.67 0.95 -16.94
C GLU A 292 -17.15 -0.50 -17.04
N ILE A 293 -16.48 -1.34 -17.84
CA ILE A 293 -16.81 -2.77 -17.99
C ILE A 293 -15.57 -3.66 -18.09
N SER A 294 -15.70 -4.85 -17.51
CA SER A 294 -14.83 -6.01 -17.73
C SER A 294 -15.65 -7.21 -18.19
N CYS A 295 -15.48 -7.63 -19.44
CA CYS A 295 -16.16 -8.75 -20.09
C CYS A 295 -15.13 -9.45 -20.99
N GLU A 296 -14.87 -10.74 -20.79
CA GLU A 296 -13.89 -11.46 -21.63
C GLU A 296 -14.48 -11.80 -23.00
N GLU A 297 -15.81 -11.94 -23.10
CA GLU A 297 -16.58 -12.31 -24.29
C GLU A 297 -16.76 -11.14 -25.29
N LEU A 298 -16.48 -9.90 -24.85
CA LEU A 298 -16.55 -8.69 -25.66
C LEU A 298 -15.49 -8.72 -26.78
N THR A 299 -15.94 -9.05 -27.99
CA THR A 299 -15.08 -9.24 -29.18
C THR A 299 -15.04 -8.03 -30.13
N ASN A 300 -16.13 -7.26 -30.22
CA ASN A 300 -16.21 -6.02 -31.00
C ASN A 300 -17.10 -4.99 -30.28
N LEU A 301 -16.62 -3.76 -30.10
CA LEU A 301 -17.34 -2.67 -29.45
C LEU A 301 -18.56 -2.18 -30.24
N SER A 302 -18.62 -2.36 -31.57
CA SER A 302 -19.82 -2.06 -32.37
C SER A 302 -21.04 -2.91 -31.99
N LYS A 303 -20.81 -4.03 -31.29
CA LYS A 303 -21.89 -4.83 -30.70
C LYS A 303 -22.47 -4.20 -29.42
N ILE A 304 -21.82 -3.19 -28.83
CA ILE A 304 -22.34 -2.40 -27.70
C ILE A 304 -22.82 -1.03 -28.22
N SER A 305 -24.14 -0.87 -28.30
CA SER A 305 -24.80 0.40 -28.62
C SER A 305 -25.00 1.22 -27.34
N MET A 306 -24.03 2.09 -27.04
CA MET A 306 -24.03 2.95 -25.84
C MET A 306 -24.73 4.30 -26.09
N PRO A 307 -25.14 5.05 -25.05
CA PRO A 307 -25.71 6.39 -25.20
C PRO A 307 -24.70 7.41 -25.76
N ILE A 308 -25.18 8.33 -26.62
CA ILE A 308 -24.36 9.38 -27.26
C ILE A 308 -23.83 10.42 -26.25
N SER A 309 -24.44 10.51 -25.07
CA SER A 309 -24.04 11.38 -23.95
C SER A 309 -22.71 10.98 -23.28
N LEU A 310 -22.18 9.78 -23.56
CA LEU A 310 -21.02 9.18 -22.92
C LEU A 310 -19.75 10.06 -23.05
N GLN A 311 -19.09 10.32 -21.92
CA GLN A 311 -17.88 11.16 -21.79
C GLN A 311 -16.63 10.38 -21.36
N GLU A 312 -16.78 9.32 -20.56
CA GLU A 312 -15.70 8.42 -20.17
C GLU A 312 -16.07 6.96 -20.42
N LEU A 313 -15.19 6.24 -21.14
CA LEU A 313 -15.30 4.80 -21.40
C LEU A 313 -14.04 4.09 -20.90
N VAL A 314 -14.23 3.11 -20.03
CA VAL A 314 -13.15 2.33 -19.41
C VAL A 314 -13.38 0.84 -19.64
N LEU A 315 -12.56 0.25 -20.53
CA LEU A 315 -12.56 -1.17 -20.83
C LEU A 315 -11.42 -1.84 -20.06
N LYS A 316 -11.73 -2.77 -19.16
CA LYS A 316 -10.75 -3.51 -18.34
C LYS A 316 -10.80 -4.99 -18.69
N LYS A 317 -9.65 -5.65 -18.85
CA LYS A 317 -9.54 -7.10 -19.09
C LYS A 317 -10.42 -7.65 -20.22
N CYS A 318 -10.83 -6.82 -21.18
CA CYS A 318 -11.64 -7.23 -22.32
C CYS A 318 -10.75 -7.95 -23.35
N TYR A 319 -10.22 -9.12 -22.98
CA TYR A 319 -9.09 -9.74 -23.67
C TYR A 319 -9.40 -10.11 -25.12
N ASN A 320 -10.59 -10.66 -25.39
CA ASN A 320 -10.96 -11.04 -26.76
C ASN A 320 -11.41 -9.84 -27.61
N LEU A 321 -11.31 -8.60 -27.12
CA LEU A 321 -11.66 -7.41 -27.90
C LEU A 321 -10.61 -7.11 -28.96
N PHE A 322 -10.97 -7.27 -30.23
CA PHE A 322 -10.07 -6.98 -31.36
C PHE A 322 -10.61 -5.92 -32.34
N LEU A 323 -11.86 -5.47 -32.18
CA LEU A 323 -12.47 -4.40 -32.98
C LEU A 323 -13.13 -3.33 -32.09
N VAL A 324 -12.81 -2.07 -32.35
CA VAL A 324 -13.36 -0.90 -31.66
C VAL A 324 -13.69 0.22 -32.67
N ASP A 325 -14.04 -0.20 -33.89
CA ASP A 325 -14.34 0.63 -35.06
C ASP A 325 -15.45 1.67 -34.82
N SER A 326 -16.44 1.35 -33.98
CA SER A 326 -17.55 2.23 -33.62
C SER A 326 -17.20 3.44 -32.75
N LEU A 327 -15.95 3.59 -32.27
CA LEU A 327 -15.58 4.64 -31.30
C LEU A 327 -15.91 6.06 -31.79
N ASN A 328 -15.78 6.36 -33.08
CA ASN A 328 -16.06 7.69 -33.63
C ASN A 328 -17.53 8.14 -33.48
N SER A 329 -18.48 7.21 -33.28
CA SER A 329 -19.90 7.53 -33.06
C SER A 329 -20.16 8.24 -31.73
N TYR A 330 -19.29 8.05 -30.73
CA TYR A 330 -19.42 8.64 -29.41
C TYR A 330 -18.85 10.06 -29.36
N ALA A 331 -19.54 10.99 -30.03
CA ALA A 331 -19.08 12.35 -30.27
C ALA A 331 -18.78 13.18 -29.00
N ASN A 332 -19.31 12.80 -27.84
CA ASN A 332 -19.04 13.44 -26.54
C ASN A 332 -17.87 12.82 -25.76
N LEU A 333 -17.28 11.72 -26.24
CA LEU A 333 -16.27 10.95 -25.50
C LEU A 333 -14.96 11.74 -25.35
N ARG A 334 -14.56 11.99 -24.10
CA ARG A 334 -13.37 12.76 -23.70
C ARG A 334 -12.25 11.88 -23.17
N VAL A 335 -12.60 10.76 -22.52
CA VAL A 335 -11.65 9.83 -21.91
C VAL A 335 -11.93 8.42 -22.44
N PHE A 336 -10.92 7.79 -23.03
CA PHE A 336 -10.96 6.38 -23.41
C PHE A 336 -9.77 5.63 -22.82
N ASN A 337 -10.06 4.68 -21.94
CA ASN A 337 -9.07 3.88 -21.24
C ASN A 337 -9.28 2.40 -21.60
N TRP A 338 -8.31 1.77 -22.26
CA TRP A 338 -8.34 0.34 -22.61
C TRP A 338 -7.19 -0.38 -21.90
N ILE A 339 -7.54 -1.15 -20.86
CA ILE A 339 -6.62 -1.72 -19.87
C ILE A 339 -6.70 -3.24 -19.92
N GLY A 340 -5.56 -3.91 -20.06
CA GLY A 340 -5.50 -5.33 -20.42
C GLY A 340 -5.83 -5.58 -21.90
N ALA A 341 -5.50 -4.62 -22.78
CA ALA A 341 -5.75 -4.72 -24.20
C ALA A 341 -4.88 -5.80 -24.88
N MET A 342 -5.39 -6.39 -25.96
CA MET A 342 -4.60 -7.24 -26.86
C MET A 342 -4.19 -6.46 -28.13
N LEU A 343 -3.17 -6.93 -28.86
CA LEU A 343 -2.75 -6.22 -30.07
C LEU A 343 -3.82 -6.31 -31.17
N SER A 344 -4.54 -5.21 -31.36
CA SER A 344 -5.52 -4.99 -32.44
C SER A 344 -4.93 -4.10 -33.56
N PRO A 345 -4.50 -4.66 -34.71
CA PRO A 345 -4.11 -3.86 -35.87
C PRO A 345 -5.22 -2.96 -36.41
N SER A 346 -6.48 -3.41 -36.31
CA SER A 346 -7.68 -2.65 -36.69
C SER A 346 -7.85 -1.37 -35.88
N PHE A 347 -7.51 -1.38 -34.59
CA PHE A 347 -7.48 -0.16 -33.79
C PHE A 347 -6.47 0.86 -34.34
N TYR A 348 -5.22 0.44 -34.54
CA TYR A 348 -4.15 1.35 -34.96
C TYR A 348 -4.20 1.78 -36.44
N LEU A 349 -4.87 1.02 -37.31
CA LEU A 349 -4.85 1.26 -38.78
C LEU A 349 -6.18 1.77 -39.35
N LEU A 350 -7.31 1.49 -38.69
CA LEU A 350 -8.65 1.68 -39.28
C LEU A 350 -9.63 2.43 -38.36
N THR A 351 -9.44 2.37 -37.03
CA THR A 351 -10.37 3.02 -36.10
C THR A 351 -10.18 4.52 -36.08
N GLU A 352 -11.25 5.26 -36.34
CA GLU A 352 -11.30 6.70 -36.12
C GLU A 352 -11.60 6.98 -34.64
N LEU A 353 -10.78 7.84 -34.02
CA LEU A 353 -10.97 8.25 -32.64
C LEU A 353 -11.94 9.45 -32.55
N PRO A 354 -12.72 9.59 -31.45
CA PRO A 354 -13.63 10.71 -31.26
C PRO A 354 -12.93 12.07 -31.39
N SER A 355 -13.57 13.00 -32.10
CA SER A 355 -13.00 14.32 -32.42
C SER A 355 -12.81 15.24 -31.21
N HIS A 356 -13.42 14.92 -30.07
CA HIS A 356 -13.31 15.64 -28.80
C HIS A 356 -12.49 14.91 -27.72
N LEU A 357 -11.87 13.76 -28.04
CA LEU A 357 -11.11 12.98 -27.08
C LEU A 357 -9.92 13.79 -26.52
N GLN A 358 -9.73 13.75 -25.20
CA GLN A 358 -8.74 14.53 -24.46
C GLN A 358 -7.68 13.63 -23.82
N THR A 359 -8.09 12.46 -23.30
CA THR A 359 -7.20 11.46 -22.70
C THR A 359 -7.40 10.10 -23.37
N LEU A 360 -6.30 9.51 -23.83
CA LEU A 360 -6.25 8.16 -24.40
C LEU A 360 -5.22 7.33 -23.62
N VAL A 361 -5.68 6.28 -22.95
CA VAL A 361 -4.82 5.31 -22.25
C VAL A 361 -4.99 3.93 -22.86
N ILE A 362 -3.87 3.34 -23.26
CA ILE A 362 -3.79 1.98 -23.80
C ILE A 362 -2.73 1.22 -22.97
N ASP A 363 -3.15 0.14 -22.33
CA ASP A 363 -2.33 -0.67 -21.42
C ASP A 363 -2.52 -2.14 -21.78
N HIS A 364 -1.52 -2.76 -22.42
CA HIS A 364 -1.67 -4.11 -22.98
C HIS A 364 -1.33 -5.22 -21.98
N ASP A 365 -2.06 -6.34 -22.09
CA ASP A 365 -1.68 -7.59 -21.43
C ASP A 365 -0.78 -8.42 -22.36
N ASN A 366 0.48 -8.62 -21.97
CA ASN A 366 1.45 -9.36 -22.78
C ASN A 366 1.28 -10.88 -22.70
N SER A 367 0.59 -11.40 -21.68
CA SER A 367 0.53 -12.84 -21.40
C SER A 367 -0.11 -13.67 -22.52
N LYS A 368 -1.08 -13.09 -23.24
CA LYS A 368 -1.86 -13.75 -24.29
C LYS A 368 -1.37 -13.46 -25.73
N ASN A 369 -0.45 -12.51 -25.95
CA ASN A 369 -0.18 -11.97 -27.30
C ASN A 369 0.69 -12.87 -28.23
N SER A 370 1.65 -13.64 -27.71
CA SER A 370 2.74 -14.24 -28.52
C SER A 370 2.28 -15.16 -29.66
N VAL A 371 1.19 -15.91 -29.49
CA VAL A 371 0.62 -16.78 -30.54
C VAL A 371 -0.07 -15.94 -31.61
N ILE A 372 -0.89 -14.97 -31.21
CA ILE A 372 -1.66 -14.10 -32.12
C ILE A 372 -0.72 -13.24 -32.99
N ILE A 373 0.39 -12.75 -32.43
CA ILE A 373 1.42 -12.02 -33.17
C ILE A 373 1.96 -12.84 -34.37
N ASN A 374 2.21 -14.14 -34.19
CA ASN A 374 2.69 -15.01 -35.26
C ASN A 374 1.63 -15.27 -36.34
N ILE A 375 0.34 -15.20 -36.00
CA ILE A 375 -0.77 -15.30 -36.96
C ILE A 375 -0.88 -13.98 -37.73
N LEU A 376 -0.97 -12.84 -37.04
CA LEU A 376 -1.07 -11.51 -37.63
C LEU A 376 0.11 -11.19 -38.55
N ALA A 377 1.33 -11.58 -38.19
CA ALA A 377 2.52 -11.43 -39.03
C ALA A 377 2.44 -12.19 -40.37
N ARG A 378 1.72 -13.32 -40.41
CA ARG A 378 1.44 -14.07 -41.65
C ARG A 378 0.28 -13.47 -42.44
N SER A 379 -0.74 -12.93 -41.76
CA SER A 379 -1.94 -12.38 -42.37
C SER A 379 -1.76 -10.98 -42.96
N ILE A 380 -0.97 -10.10 -42.31
CA ILE A 380 -0.73 -8.71 -42.74
C ILE A 380 0.78 -8.35 -42.72
N PRO A 381 1.65 -9.12 -43.39
CA PRO A 381 3.11 -9.02 -43.26
C PRO A 381 3.69 -7.63 -43.56
N ARG A 382 3.02 -6.80 -44.36
CA ARG A 382 3.48 -5.43 -44.68
C ARG A 382 3.58 -4.47 -43.48
N TYR A 383 2.92 -4.80 -42.37
CA TYR A 383 3.00 -4.05 -41.10
C TYR A 383 3.87 -4.73 -40.04
N PHE A 384 4.38 -5.93 -40.32
CA PHE A 384 5.20 -6.70 -39.40
C PHE A 384 6.67 -6.73 -39.84
N TYR A 385 7.56 -6.50 -38.89
CA TYR A 385 9.01 -6.49 -39.10
C TYR A 385 9.66 -7.50 -38.15
N SER A 386 10.91 -7.90 -38.41
CA SER A 386 11.67 -8.76 -37.50
C SER A 386 12.47 -7.90 -36.53
N GLY A 387 11.89 -7.63 -35.35
CA GLY A 387 12.54 -6.94 -34.25
C GLY A 387 13.11 -7.98 -33.26
N TYR A 388 14.43 -7.99 -33.06
CA TYR A 388 15.13 -8.91 -32.14
C TYR A 388 14.80 -10.41 -32.32
N GLY A 389 14.44 -10.82 -33.54
CA GLY A 389 14.06 -12.20 -33.88
C GLY A 389 12.59 -12.54 -33.68
N MET A 390 11.75 -11.58 -33.26
CA MET A 390 10.30 -11.71 -33.12
C MET A 390 9.55 -10.82 -34.13
N PRO A 391 8.29 -11.15 -34.51
CA PRO A 391 7.47 -10.27 -35.32
C PRO A 391 6.99 -9.07 -34.49
N THR A 392 7.31 -7.85 -34.93
CA THR A 392 6.88 -6.59 -34.33
C THR A 392 5.94 -5.84 -35.27
N PHE A 393 4.79 -5.38 -34.75
CA PHE A 393 3.80 -4.62 -35.50
C PHE A 393 4.13 -3.13 -35.45
N ARG A 394 4.28 -2.49 -36.61
CA ARG A 394 4.74 -1.10 -36.71
C ARG A 394 3.62 -0.14 -37.10
N ILE A 395 3.45 0.94 -36.33
CA ILE A 395 2.48 2.01 -36.58
C ILE A 395 3.17 3.32 -36.97
N GLY A 396 2.46 4.19 -37.70
CA GLY A 396 2.93 5.48 -38.17
C GLY A 396 1.76 6.43 -38.43
N LYS A 397 1.74 7.05 -39.62
CA LYS A 397 0.69 7.99 -40.10
C LYS A 397 -0.72 7.40 -40.15
N GLU A 398 -0.82 6.07 -40.10
CA GLU A 398 -2.07 5.31 -40.06
C GLU A 398 -2.81 5.52 -38.72
N PHE A 399 -2.09 5.67 -37.61
CA PHE A 399 -2.71 5.85 -36.30
C PHE A 399 -3.04 7.33 -36.04
N ARG A 400 -4.27 7.70 -36.41
CA ARG A 400 -4.77 9.09 -36.42
C ARG A 400 -5.26 9.54 -35.04
N LEU A 401 -4.41 10.27 -34.32
CA LEU A 401 -4.79 10.89 -33.05
C LEU A 401 -5.69 12.14 -33.25
N PRO A 402 -6.69 12.37 -32.39
CA PRO A 402 -7.58 13.52 -32.49
C PRO A 402 -6.89 14.82 -32.03
N LYS A 403 -7.22 15.95 -32.66
CA LYS A 403 -6.54 17.24 -32.46
C LYS A 403 -6.71 17.83 -31.05
N THR A 404 -7.72 17.37 -30.31
CA THR A 404 -8.04 17.79 -28.94
C THR A 404 -7.27 17.03 -27.85
N LEU A 405 -6.49 16.00 -28.23
CA LEU A 405 -5.82 15.13 -27.26
C LEU A 405 -4.76 15.91 -26.46
N LYS A 406 -4.89 15.87 -25.14
CA LYS A 406 -3.97 16.42 -24.14
C LYS A 406 -3.07 15.34 -23.55
N GLU A 407 -3.58 14.12 -23.41
CA GLU A 407 -2.85 13.03 -22.75
C GLU A 407 -2.87 11.77 -23.62
N LEU A 408 -1.68 11.24 -23.89
CA LEU A 408 -1.48 9.96 -24.55
C LEU A 408 -0.62 9.05 -23.68
N THR A 409 -1.18 7.92 -23.27
CA THR A 409 -0.44 6.83 -22.63
C THR A 409 -0.57 5.56 -23.48
N ILE A 410 0.54 5.01 -23.96
CA ILE A 410 0.61 3.69 -24.60
C ILE A 410 1.67 2.89 -23.84
N LYS A 411 1.28 1.81 -23.16
CA LYS A 411 2.22 1.06 -22.32
C LYS A 411 2.03 -0.45 -22.34
N ASN A 412 3.08 -1.17 -21.98
CA ASN A 412 3.13 -2.63 -21.89
C ASN A 412 2.82 -3.33 -23.24
N CYS A 413 3.13 -2.71 -24.37
CA CYS A 413 2.82 -3.26 -25.70
C CYS A 413 4.07 -3.89 -26.33
N LEU A 414 4.57 -5.01 -25.78
CA LEU A 414 5.90 -5.57 -26.13
C LEU A 414 6.14 -5.92 -27.61
N PHE A 415 5.09 -5.98 -28.42
CA PHE A 415 5.15 -6.27 -29.86
C PHE A 415 4.83 -5.06 -30.75
N LEU A 416 4.65 -3.86 -30.17
CA LEU A 416 4.33 -2.63 -30.89
C LEU A 416 5.58 -1.77 -31.10
N GLU A 417 5.88 -1.43 -32.35
CA GLU A 417 6.88 -0.44 -32.75
C GLU A 417 6.21 0.85 -33.25
N ILE A 418 6.84 2.00 -33.00
CA ILE A 418 6.36 3.30 -33.48
C ILE A 418 7.39 3.91 -34.45
N ASN A 419 6.96 4.18 -35.69
CA ASN A 419 7.74 4.90 -36.69
C ASN A 419 7.60 6.41 -36.48
N CYS A 420 8.52 6.96 -35.71
CA CYS A 420 8.56 8.36 -35.27
C CYS A 420 8.57 9.41 -36.40
N GLN A 421 9.02 9.05 -37.61
CA GLN A 421 8.98 9.95 -38.76
C GLN A 421 7.54 10.24 -39.21
N ASP A 422 6.69 9.22 -39.19
CA ASP A 422 5.36 9.27 -39.78
C ASP A 422 4.25 9.37 -38.72
N PHE A 423 4.56 9.11 -37.45
CA PHE A 423 3.61 9.21 -36.33
C PHE A 423 3.40 10.66 -35.87
N VAL A 424 2.20 11.20 -36.10
CA VAL A 424 1.88 12.62 -35.88
C VAL A 424 1.20 12.84 -34.53
N LEU A 425 1.86 13.59 -33.64
CA LEU A 425 1.31 14.00 -32.34
C LEU A 425 0.47 15.29 -32.43
N PRO A 426 -0.69 15.39 -31.74
CA PRO A 426 -1.50 16.61 -31.68
C PRO A 426 -0.78 17.82 -31.07
N HIS A 427 -0.97 19.00 -31.66
CA HIS A 427 -0.28 20.25 -31.26
C HIS A 427 -0.65 20.81 -29.87
N HIS A 428 -1.60 20.18 -29.18
CA HIS A 428 -2.04 20.53 -27.82
C HIS A 428 -1.76 19.43 -26.79
N LEU A 429 -0.98 18.40 -27.16
CA LEU A 429 -0.60 17.33 -26.24
C LEU A 429 0.26 17.89 -25.09
N GLU A 430 -0.16 17.67 -23.86
CA GLU A 430 0.48 18.12 -22.63
C GLU A 430 1.30 16.99 -22.00
N HIS A 431 0.77 15.76 -21.99
CA HIS A 431 1.42 14.58 -21.41
C HIS A 431 1.60 13.46 -22.45
N LEU A 432 2.83 12.97 -22.60
CA LEU A 432 3.19 11.87 -23.48
C LEU A 432 3.91 10.75 -22.70
N SER A 433 3.28 9.59 -22.60
CA SER A 433 3.85 8.39 -22.00
C SER A 433 3.80 7.24 -23.00
N ILE A 434 4.98 6.73 -23.40
CA ILE A 434 5.11 5.56 -24.25
C ILE A 434 6.14 4.65 -23.58
N MET A 435 5.71 3.53 -22.99
CA MET A 435 6.57 2.73 -22.09
C MET A 435 6.46 1.23 -22.35
N ASN A 436 7.57 0.48 -22.23
CA ASN A 436 7.54 -0.99 -22.32
C ASN A 436 6.91 -1.49 -23.65
N LEU A 437 7.41 -0.96 -24.77
CA LEU A 437 7.09 -1.34 -26.16
C LEU A 437 8.26 -2.09 -26.80
N ALA A 438 8.08 -2.61 -28.02
CA ALA A 438 9.18 -3.17 -28.81
C ALA A 438 10.28 -2.13 -29.13
N GLY A 439 9.88 -0.87 -29.35
CA GLY A 439 10.79 0.28 -29.46
C GLY A 439 10.31 1.36 -30.44
N PHE A 440 11.23 2.31 -30.71
CA PHE A 440 11.04 3.37 -31.71
C PHE A 440 11.86 3.12 -32.98
N VAL A 441 11.31 3.52 -34.12
CA VAL A 441 11.98 3.50 -35.43
C VAL A 441 12.05 4.92 -35.96
N ASN A 442 13.23 5.34 -36.45
CA ASN A 442 13.52 6.72 -36.86
C ASN A 442 13.30 7.77 -35.74
N LEU A 443 13.65 7.46 -34.48
CA LEU A 443 13.44 8.35 -33.33
C LEU A 443 14.02 9.76 -33.53
N GLN A 444 15.16 9.88 -34.22
CA GLN A 444 15.80 11.14 -34.62
C GLN A 444 14.96 12.00 -35.60
N ARG A 445 13.81 11.51 -36.06
CA ARG A 445 12.82 12.23 -36.87
C ARG A 445 11.50 12.49 -36.11
N PHE A 446 11.42 12.20 -34.81
CA PHE A 446 10.19 12.39 -34.04
C PHE A 446 9.88 13.88 -33.84
N TYR A 447 8.75 14.34 -34.35
CA TYR A 447 8.26 15.69 -34.08
C TYR A 447 7.51 15.74 -32.75
N LEU A 448 8.11 16.38 -31.74
CA LEU A 448 7.53 16.56 -30.40
C LEU A 448 6.92 17.98 -30.24
N PRO A 449 5.60 18.13 -30.09
CA PRO A 449 4.94 19.43 -29.91
C PRO A 449 5.45 20.26 -28.72
N ASN A 450 5.64 21.57 -28.94
CA ASN A 450 6.02 22.58 -27.92
C ASN A 450 4.94 22.86 -26.83
N SER A 451 3.91 22.02 -26.75
CA SER A 451 2.90 22.00 -25.67
C SER A 451 3.27 21.03 -24.54
N ILE A 452 4.06 19.98 -24.84
CA ILE A 452 4.28 18.85 -23.91
C ILE A 452 5.11 19.30 -22.70
N SER A 453 4.59 19.04 -21.50
CA SER A 453 5.23 19.31 -20.21
C SER A 453 5.91 18.08 -19.60
N LEU A 454 5.44 16.87 -19.93
CA LEU A 454 5.93 15.58 -19.45
C LEU A 454 6.16 14.61 -20.61
N ILE A 455 7.36 14.05 -20.69
CA ILE A 455 7.71 12.92 -21.55
C ILE A 455 8.17 11.76 -20.69
N ASN A 456 7.59 10.58 -20.91
CA ASN A 456 8.08 9.33 -20.36
C ASN A 456 8.24 8.31 -21.49
N PHE A 457 9.50 7.95 -21.77
CA PHE A 457 9.90 6.87 -22.68
C PHE A 457 10.69 5.77 -21.94
N SER A 458 10.32 5.44 -20.70
CA SER A 458 11.00 4.42 -19.92
C SER A 458 10.68 2.99 -20.40
N SER A 459 11.66 2.09 -20.28
CA SER A 459 11.62 0.70 -20.78
C SER A 459 11.36 0.59 -22.29
N MET A 460 11.85 1.56 -23.09
CA MET A 460 11.63 1.63 -24.54
C MET A 460 12.78 1.07 -25.38
N ASN A 461 13.79 0.45 -24.73
CA ASN A 461 14.93 -0.20 -25.38
C ASN A 461 15.73 0.75 -26.33
N ILE A 462 15.72 2.06 -26.05
CA ILE A 462 16.35 3.10 -26.88
C ILE A 462 17.87 3.09 -26.69
N GLU A 463 18.64 2.92 -27.77
CA GLU A 463 20.11 2.92 -27.72
C GLU A 463 20.73 4.31 -27.91
N LEU A 464 20.06 5.21 -28.66
CA LEU A 464 20.51 6.57 -28.94
C LEU A 464 19.29 7.52 -29.04
N ILE A 465 19.46 8.76 -28.57
CA ILE A 465 18.52 9.89 -28.81
C ILE A 465 19.18 11.01 -29.62
N ASP A 466 20.24 10.70 -30.37
CA ASP A 466 21.01 11.71 -31.11
C ASP A 466 20.10 12.51 -32.07
N HIS A 467 20.29 13.83 -32.11
CA HIS A 467 19.46 14.79 -32.88
C HIS A 467 17.98 14.92 -32.47
N LEU A 468 17.50 14.24 -31.42
CA LEU A 468 16.13 14.43 -30.94
C LEU A 468 15.95 15.83 -30.33
N ILE A 469 14.94 16.56 -30.82
CA ILE A 469 14.59 17.90 -30.33
C ILE A 469 13.41 17.81 -29.37
N PHE A 470 13.69 18.08 -28.10
CA PHE A 470 12.71 18.07 -27.03
C PHE A 470 11.92 19.39 -26.95
N PRO A 471 10.64 19.37 -26.52
CA PRO A 471 9.80 20.55 -26.33
C PRO A 471 10.40 21.59 -25.35
N THR A 472 10.40 22.87 -25.73
CA THR A 472 10.86 23.97 -24.83
C THR A 472 9.94 24.25 -23.63
N SER A 473 8.81 23.57 -23.60
CA SER A 473 7.83 23.48 -22.51
C SER A 473 8.17 22.43 -21.44
N LEU A 474 9.05 21.48 -21.75
CA LEU A 474 9.28 20.26 -20.97
C LEU A 474 9.78 20.56 -19.55
N ARG A 475 9.17 19.89 -18.57
CA ARG A 475 9.48 19.98 -17.13
C ARG A 475 10.01 18.68 -16.56
N GLU A 476 9.52 17.56 -17.10
CA GLU A 476 9.79 16.21 -16.59
C GLU A 476 10.11 15.28 -17.77
N LEU A 477 11.25 14.60 -17.69
CA LEU A 477 11.74 13.67 -18.71
C LEU A 477 12.20 12.36 -18.08
N TYR A 478 11.53 11.27 -18.44
CA TYR A 478 11.86 9.91 -17.98
C TYR A 478 12.33 9.08 -19.17
N LEU A 479 13.53 8.51 -19.07
CA LEU A 479 14.18 7.66 -20.07
C LEU A 479 14.77 6.40 -19.41
N ASP A 480 14.16 5.92 -18.33
CA ASP A 480 14.67 4.81 -17.51
C ASP A 480 14.64 3.47 -18.26
N ASP A 481 15.47 2.51 -17.84
CA ASP A 481 15.55 1.13 -18.33
C ASP A 481 15.64 1.03 -19.87
N ASN A 482 16.37 1.97 -20.46
CA ASN A 482 16.77 2.00 -21.87
C ASN A 482 18.24 1.57 -22.02
N LYS A 483 18.80 1.69 -23.23
CA LYS A 483 20.19 1.33 -23.55
C LYS A 483 21.03 2.54 -23.97
N LEU A 484 20.68 3.74 -23.49
CA LEU A 484 21.24 5.00 -24.00
C LEU A 484 22.75 5.05 -23.80
N ARG A 485 23.48 5.13 -24.91
CA ARG A 485 24.96 5.16 -24.91
C ARG A 485 25.53 6.58 -24.94
N ARG A 486 24.84 7.49 -25.65
CA ARG A 486 25.18 8.91 -25.88
C ARG A 486 23.91 9.73 -26.19
N THR A 487 23.97 11.06 -26.11
CA THR A 487 22.84 11.99 -26.35
C THR A 487 23.24 13.23 -27.16
N THR A 488 24.09 13.05 -28.17
CA THR A 488 24.71 14.14 -28.92
C THR A 488 23.71 14.90 -29.79
N ASN A 489 23.98 16.18 -30.03
CA ASN A 489 23.17 17.05 -30.90
C ASN A 489 21.68 17.19 -30.48
N THR A 490 21.33 16.84 -29.24
CA THR A 490 20.02 17.16 -28.65
C THR A 490 19.98 18.62 -28.19
N ASN A 491 18.79 19.14 -27.91
CA ASN A 491 18.62 20.48 -27.32
C ASN A 491 18.49 20.48 -25.78
N LEU A 492 18.82 19.37 -25.09
CA LEU A 492 18.61 19.19 -23.65
C LEU A 492 19.12 20.39 -22.82
N GLY A 493 20.34 20.86 -23.06
CA GLY A 493 20.95 21.99 -22.34
C GLY A 493 20.24 23.33 -22.51
N GLN A 494 19.33 23.45 -23.48
CA GLN A 494 18.51 24.64 -23.74
C GLN A 494 17.16 24.60 -23.00
N LEU A 495 16.79 23.47 -22.39
CA LEU A 495 15.50 23.26 -21.72
C LEU A 495 15.44 23.93 -20.34
N THR A 496 15.41 25.26 -20.32
CA THR A 496 15.38 26.11 -19.12
C THR A 496 14.21 25.86 -18.15
N LYS A 497 13.21 25.05 -18.54
CA LYS A 497 12.06 24.65 -17.72
C LYS A 497 12.16 23.23 -17.17
N LEU A 498 13.18 22.44 -17.56
CA LEU A 498 13.35 21.06 -17.11
C LEU A 498 13.76 21.04 -15.64
N LEU A 499 12.95 20.43 -14.79
CA LEU A 499 13.11 20.36 -13.32
C LEU A 499 13.53 18.96 -12.86
N THR A 500 13.00 17.93 -13.52
CA THR A 500 13.22 16.51 -13.24
C THR A 500 13.73 15.82 -14.49
N ILE A 501 14.83 15.07 -14.36
CA ILE A 501 15.23 14.08 -15.38
C ILE A 501 15.61 12.75 -14.70
N SER A 502 15.12 11.65 -15.26
CA SER A 502 15.42 10.29 -14.83
C SER A 502 15.96 9.46 -15.99
N LEU A 503 17.07 8.78 -15.74
CA LEU A 503 17.89 8.04 -16.72
C LEU A 503 18.29 6.67 -16.17
N THR A 504 17.58 6.15 -15.17
CA THR A 504 17.95 4.93 -14.45
C THR A 504 18.18 3.76 -15.42
N GLY A 505 19.14 2.88 -15.16
CA GLY A 505 19.30 1.62 -15.91
C GLY A 505 19.92 1.73 -17.31
N ASN A 506 20.47 2.89 -17.71
CA ASN A 506 21.09 3.09 -19.03
C ASN A 506 22.62 2.80 -19.08
N ASP A 507 23.13 2.51 -20.28
CA ASP A 507 24.50 2.03 -20.56
C ASP A 507 25.38 3.10 -21.24
N PHE A 508 25.54 4.28 -20.61
CA PHE A 508 26.34 5.38 -21.16
C PHE A 508 27.84 5.06 -21.25
N ASP A 509 28.46 5.40 -22.37
CA ASP A 509 29.87 5.12 -22.65
C ASP A 509 30.86 6.09 -21.96
N THR A 510 32.07 5.59 -21.72
CA THR A 510 33.28 6.28 -21.20
C THR A 510 33.63 7.62 -21.86
N SER A 511 33.15 7.87 -23.07
CA SER A 511 33.37 9.10 -23.85
C SER A 511 32.19 10.09 -23.83
N ALA A 512 31.04 9.72 -23.25
CA ALA A 512 29.83 10.52 -23.32
C ALA A 512 29.94 11.82 -22.51
N GLN A 513 29.92 12.97 -23.20
CA GLN A 513 29.89 14.31 -22.61
C GLN A 513 28.51 14.67 -22.02
N PHE A 514 27.76 13.69 -21.51
CA PHE A 514 26.38 13.85 -21.07
C PHE A 514 26.20 14.96 -20.02
N SER A 515 27.22 15.22 -19.20
CA SER A 515 27.18 16.23 -18.15
C SER A 515 27.26 17.68 -18.64
N SER A 516 27.75 17.96 -19.85
CA SER A 516 27.72 19.33 -20.42
C SER A 516 26.36 19.70 -21.00
N ASP A 517 25.58 18.69 -21.40
CA ASP A 517 24.38 18.85 -22.22
C ASP A 517 23.11 18.94 -21.36
N LEU A 518 23.23 19.10 -20.04
CA LEU A 518 22.11 19.22 -19.11
C LEU A 518 21.83 20.66 -18.65
N PRO A 519 20.55 21.09 -18.59
CA PRO A 519 20.18 22.45 -18.25
C PRO A 519 20.28 22.71 -16.73
N LYS A 520 20.84 23.86 -16.36
CA LYS A 520 21.07 24.28 -14.95
C LYS A 520 19.79 24.49 -14.11
N SER A 521 18.61 24.30 -14.71
CA SER A 521 17.30 24.32 -14.06
C SER A 521 16.95 23.04 -13.30
N ILE A 522 17.65 21.92 -13.58
CA ILE A 522 17.37 20.63 -12.94
C ILE A 522 17.57 20.70 -11.42
N THR A 523 16.57 20.21 -10.69
CA THR A 523 16.58 20.10 -9.22
C THR A 523 16.45 18.67 -8.72
N ASN A 524 15.85 17.77 -9.51
CA ASN A 524 15.74 16.35 -9.23
C ASN A 524 16.43 15.57 -10.36
N ILE A 525 17.43 14.76 -10.02
CA ILE A 525 18.18 13.96 -10.99
C ILE A 525 18.37 12.52 -10.49
N GLN A 526 17.92 11.58 -11.31
CA GLN A 526 17.91 10.15 -10.99
C GLN A 526 18.77 9.42 -12.03
N LEU A 527 19.97 9.00 -11.59
CA LEU A 527 21.04 8.45 -12.44
C LEU A 527 21.38 7.01 -12.05
N HIS A 528 20.44 6.27 -11.47
CA HIS A 528 20.75 4.96 -10.90
C HIS A 528 21.24 3.96 -11.97
N GLY A 529 22.19 3.09 -11.63
CA GLY A 529 22.68 2.05 -12.54
C GLY A 529 23.60 2.50 -13.69
N LEU A 530 23.75 3.80 -13.97
CA LEU A 530 24.58 4.26 -15.11
C LEU A 530 26.05 3.84 -14.97
N SER A 531 26.62 3.31 -16.05
CA SER A 531 27.97 2.73 -16.07
C SER A 531 29.13 3.73 -16.07
N VAL A 532 29.04 4.94 -16.68
CA VAL A 532 30.22 5.84 -16.82
C VAL A 532 30.01 7.37 -16.68
N LEU A 533 29.21 7.86 -15.72
CA LEU A 533 29.23 9.29 -15.38
C LEU A 533 30.52 9.67 -14.59
N LYS A 534 31.32 10.60 -15.12
CA LYS A 534 32.61 11.06 -14.52
C LYS A 534 32.50 12.34 -13.68
N GLU A 535 31.59 13.24 -14.00
CA GLU A 535 31.33 14.47 -13.24
C GLU A 535 29.82 14.72 -13.11
N LEU A 536 29.39 15.26 -11.97
CA LEU A 536 27.98 15.56 -11.72
C LEU A 536 27.54 16.86 -12.43
N PRO A 537 26.36 16.90 -13.08
CA PRO A 537 26.07 17.87 -14.13
C PRO A 537 25.56 19.25 -13.67
N CYS A 538 25.18 19.44 -12.40
CA CYS A 538 24.40 20.62 -12.00
C CYS A 538 24.65 21.12 -10.56
N ASP A 539 24.94 22.42 -10.42
CA ASP A 539 25.12 23.11 -9.13
C ASP A 539 23.84 23.22 -8.29
N ASN A 540 22.67 23.06 -8.91
CA ASN A 540 21.34 23.31 -8.31
C ASN A 540 20.59 22.05 -7.85
N ILE A 541 21.17 20.85 -8.04
CA ILE A 541 20.56 19.58 -7.63
C ILE A 541 20.17 19.62 -6.15
N LYS A 542 18.92 19.23 -5.86
CA LYS A 542 18.38 18.99 -4.50
C LYS A 542 18.23 17.50 -4.19
N TRP A 543 17.82 16.71 -5.17
CA TRP A 543 17.73 15.25 -5.07
C TRP A 543 18.70 14.63 -6.07
N LEU A 544 19.64 13.83 -5.56
CA LEU A 544 20.60 13.07 -6.35
C LEU A 544 20.51 11.58 -5.99
N THR A 545 20.18 10.74 -6.97
CA THR A 545 20.51 9.31 -6.91
C THR A 545 21.80 9.07 -7.69
N VAL A 546 22.82 8.55 -7.02
CA VAL A 546 24.19 8.37 -7.54
C VAL A 546 24.25 7.23 -8.56
N PRO A 547 24.98 7.42 -9.69
CA PRO A 547 25.21 6.38 -10.68
C PRO A 547 26.23 5.33 -10.23
N LYS A 548 26.04 4.10 -10.71
CA LYS A 548 26.91 2.93 -10.44
C LYS A 548 28.36 3.17 -10.88
N SER A 549 28.56 4.03 -11.87
CA SER A 549 29.86 4.52 -12.37
C SER A 549 30.74 5.18 -11.32
N ILE A 550 30.13 5.84 -10.34
CA ILE A 550 30.83 6.51 -9.26
C ILE A 550 31.03 5.46 -8.17
N GLU A 551 31.85 4.46 -8.47
CA GLU A 551 32.16 3.33 -7.58
C GLU A 551 32.83 3.76 -6.26
N SER A 552 33.19 5.04 -6.11
CA SER A 552 33.77 5.55 -4.88
C SER A 552 33.56 7.05 -4.62
N SER A 553 33.67 7.43 -3.33
CA SER A 553 33.57 8.82 -2.89
C SER A 553 34.64 9.75 -3.47
N ARG A 554 35.81 9.22 -3.90
CA ARG A 554 36.85 10.02 -4.60
C ARG A 554 36.36 10.64 -5.90
N CYS A 555 35.34 10.03 -6.52
CA CYS A 555 34.73 10.47 -7.77
C CYS A 555 33.44 11.30 -7.56
N LEU A 556 32.94 11.43 -6.32
CA LEU A 556 31.62 12.02 -6.02
C LEU A 556 31.69 13.49 -5.59
N ARG A 557 31.66 14.42 -6.55
CA ARG A 557 31.65 15.88 -6.30
C ARG A 557 30.25 16.42 -6.01
N LEU A 558 29.84 16.41 -4.73
CA LEU A 558 28.53 16.90 -4.31
C LEU A 558 28.46 18.44 -4.21
N ASN A 559 27.33 19.01 -4.64
CA ASN A 559 27.07 20.45 -4.55
C ASN A 559 26.66 20.87 -3.11
N GLY A 560 26.52 22.18 -2.87
CA GLY A 560 26.06 22.71 -1.59
C GLY A 560 24.54 22.65 -1.35
N ASN A 561 23.76 22.27 -2.37
CA ASN A 561 22.30 22.38 -2.44
C ASN A 561 21.55 21.07 -2.17
N THR A 562 22.18 19.91 -2.34
CA THR A 562 21.57 18.58 -2.15
C THR A 562 20.93 18.45 -0.76
N GLU A 563 19.62 18.19 -0.75
CA GLU A 563 18.79 17.87 0.41
C GLU A 563 18.60 16.35 0.56
N VAL A 564 18.60 15.60 -0.55
CA VAL A 564 18.46 14.14 -0.60
C VAL A 564 19.59 13.52 -1.42
N LEU A 565 20.35 12.61 -0.81
CA LEU A 565 21.38 11.81 -1.47
C LEU A 565 21.03 10.32 -1.33
N GLU A 566 20.87 9.65 -2.45
CA GLU A 566 20.66 8.21 -2.53
C GLU A 566 21.83 7.54 -3.28
N ILE A 567 22.34 6.46 -2.70
CA ILE A 567 23.47 5.65 -3.19
C ILE A 567 23.01 4.20 -3.16
N LYS A 568 23.37 3.42 -4.20
CA LYS A 568 23.01 2.01 -4.37
C LYS A 568 24.17 1.23 -4.98
N ASP A 569 24.06 -0.09 -5.00
CA ASP A 569 24.99 -1.03 -5.64
C ASP A 569 26.45 -0.90 -5.12
N HIS A 570 27.45 -0.97 -6.01
CA HIS A 570 28.86 -0.89 -5.65
C HIS A 570 29.28 0.58 -5.41
N PHE A 571 29.45 1.00 -4.15
CA PHE A 571 30.01 2.31 -3.81
C PHE A 571 30.94 2.24 -2.58
N LEU A 572 32.19 2.66 -2.75
CA LEU A 572 33.26 2.62 -1.76
C LEU A 572 33.50 4.00 -1.11
N PHE A 573 33.32 4.10 0.20
CA PHE A 573 33.64 5.31 0.97
C PHE A 573 35.13 5.40 1.32
N ASN A 574 35.98 5.57 0.30
CA ASN A 574 37.45 5.51 0.38
C ASN A 574 38.15 6.88 0.21
N ASP A 575 37.43 8.00 0.32
CA ASP A 575 38.02 9.35 0.29
C ASP A 575 38.00 9.97 1.69
N PRO A 576 39.15 10.18 2.35
CA PRO A 576 39.21 10.82 3.65
C PRO A 576 38.84 12.32 3.60
N GLN A 577 38.78 12.95 2.43
CA GLN A 577 38.36 14.34 2.26
C GLN A 577 36.85 14.51 2.00
N PHE A 578 36.13 13.41 1.73
CA PHE A 578 34.71 13.43 1.37
C PHE A 578 33.84 14.03 2.47
N LYS A 579 32.94 14.95 2.08
CA LYS A 579 32.09 15.73 2.99
C LYS A 579 30.67 15.78 2.46
N LEU A 580 29.72 15.40 3.33
CA LEU A 580 28.30 15.46 3.00
C LEU A 580 27.81 16.92 2.91
N PRO A 581 26.86 17.23 2.00
CA PRO A 581 26.31 18.58 1.81
C PRO A 581 25.72 19.17 3.10
N LYS A 582 26.00 20.45 3.36
CA LYS A 582 25.51 21.14 4.57
C LYS A 582 23.98 21.22 4.66
N ARG A 583 23.28 21.12 3.52
CA ARG A 583 21.82 21.12 3.40
C ARG A 583 21.19 19.72 3.47
N LEU A 584 22.00 18.65 3.50
CA LEU A 584 21.50 17.27 3.44
C LEU A 584 20.55 16.95 4.61
N ARG A 585 19.38 16.41 4.25
CA ARG A 585 18.30 15.99 5.16
C ARG A 585 18.12 14.48 5.14
N VAL A 586 18.35 13.83 4.00
CA VAL A 586 18.19 12.39 3.84
C VAL A 586 19.44 11.81 3.18
N LEU A 587 20.05 10.82 3.83
CA LEU A 587 21.10 9.97 3.25
C LEU A 587 20.62 8.53 3.23
N ILE A 588 20.63 7.94 2.04
CA ILE A 588 20.27 6.54 1.79
C ILE A 588 21.46 5.89 1.06
N ALA A 589 21.99 4.81 1.61
CA ALA A 589 22.91 3.88 0.95
C ALA A 589 22.29 2.48 1.07
N ARG A 590 21.94 1.81 -0.05
CA ARG A 590 21.11 0.59 -0.06
C ARG A 590 21.58 -0.47 -1.04
N PHE A 591 21.39 -1.74 -0.68
CA PHE A 591 21.83 -2.90 -1.48
C PHE A 591 23.32 -2.82 -1.83
N MET A 592 24.11 -2.37 -0.84
CA MET A 592 25.52 -2.06 -1.04
C MET A 592 26.35 -3.35 -0.97
N ASP A 593 27.02 -3.70 -2.05
CA ASP A 593 27.76 -4.97 -2.18
C ASP A 593 29.18 -4.95 -1.57
N LYS A 594 29.70 -3.77 -1.21
CA LYS A 594 30.99 -3.58 -0.51
C LYS A 594 30.97 -2.34 0.39
N LEU A 595 30.11 -2.32 1.41
CA LEU A 595 30.02 -1.23 2.38
C LEU A 595 31.01 -1.42 3.54
N HIS A 596 32.31 -1.31 3.25
CA HIS A 596 33.37 -1.26 4.26
C HIS A 596 33.56 0.18 4.74
N ILE A 597 33.36 0.43 6.03
CA ILE A 597 33.50 1.75 6.67
C ILE A 597 34.83 1.77 7.43
N THR A 598 35.91 2.04 6.69
CA THR A 598 37.30 1.99 7.15
C THR A 598 37.94 3.37 7.36
N GLU A 599 37.54 4.40 6.61
CA GLU A 599 38.14 5.75 6.62
C GLU A 599 37.13 6.86 7.00
N GLY A 600 36.22 6.56 7.93
CA GLY A 600 34.94 7.25 8.17
C GLY A 600 34.90 8.71 8.64
N GLN A 601 35.80 9.61 8.21
CA GLN A 601 35.77 11.04 8.55
C GLN A 601 34.43 11.72 8.24
N TRP A 602 33.70 11.26 7.22
CA TRP A 602 32.37 11.79 6.85
C TRP A 602 31.27 11.40 7.86
N LEU A 603 31.39 10.26 8.56
CA LEU A 603 30.51 9.86 9.66
C LEU A 603 30.83 10.61 10.97
N GLU A 604 32.08 11.02 11.17
CA GLU A 604 32.42 11.96 12.26
C GLU A 604 31.86 13.38 12.01
N ASN A 605 31.52 13.72 10.75
CA ASN A 605 31.11 15.06 10.30
C ASN A 605 29.70 15.10 9.66
N LEU A 606 28.74 14.35 10.21
CA LEU A 606 27.35 14.32 9.72
C LEU A 606 26.69 15.74 9.69
N PRO A 607 25.94 16.09 8.63
CA PRO A 607 25.28 17.40 8.50
C PRO A 607 24.29 17.71 9.62
N LYS A 608 24.33 18.93 10.16
CA LYS A 608 23.48 19.40 11.28
C LYS A 608 21.97 19.35 11.04
N ASN A 609 21.54 19.16 9.78
CA ASN A 609 20.15 19.14 9.34
C ASN A 609 19.64 17.73 8.97
N LEU A 610 20.51 16.71 9.01
CA LEU A 610 20.20 15.34 8.61
C LEU A 610 19.08 14.77 9.50
N GLN A 611 18.00 14.34 8.87
CA GLN A 611 16.78 13.81 9.49
C GLN A 611 16.72 12.28 9.34
N GLU A 612 17.28 11.72 8.27
CA GLU A 612 17.31 10.28 8.02
C GLU A 612 18.70 9.82 7.56
N LEU A 613 19.18 8.75 8.17
CA LEU A 613 20.40 8.04 7.77
C LEU A 613 20.07 6.56 7.63
N LYS A 614 20.15 6.03 6.41
CA LYS A 614 19.88 4.61 6.10
C LYS A 614 21.09 4.02 5.39
N LEU A 615 21.72 3.03 5.99
CA LEU A 615 22.90 2.33 5.49
C LEU A 615 22.59 0.82 5.49
N GLU A 616 22.37 0.24 4.33
CA GLU A 616 21.87 -1.14 4.18
C GLU A 616 22.73 -1.88 3.14
N ALA A 617 23.63 -2.77 3.58
CA ALA A 617 24.42 -3.62 2.69
C ALA A 617 23.59 -4.80 2.13
N PHE A 618 24.00 -5.37 1.00
CA PHE A 618 23.23 -6.45 0.35
C PHE A 618 23.19 -7.75 1.19
N SER A 619 24.28 -8.09 1.87
CA SER A 619 24.32 -9.21 2.84
C SER A 619 25.36 -8.98 3.94
N PRO A 620 25.32 -9.71 5.06
CA PRO A 620 26.34 -9.65 6.13
C PRO A 620 27.79 -9.87 5.68
N LYS A 621 28.00 -10.49 4.52
CA LYS A 621 29.33 -10.71 3.93
C LYS A 621 29.89 -9.50 3.17
N TYR A 622 29.08 -8.44 3.03
CA TYR A 622 29.31 -7.30 2.15
C TYR A 622 29.29 -5.94 2.87
N GLY A 623 28.95 -5.90 4.17
CA GLY A 623 29.07 -4.70 5.00
C GLY A 623 29.94 -4.95 6.22
N GLU A 624 30.80 -3.99 6.55
CA GLU A 624 31.74 -4.07 7.67
C GLU A 624 32.03 -2.66 8.21
N ILE A 625 32.18 -2.51 9.53
CA ILE A 625 32.61 -1.25 10.14
C ILE A 625 33.86 -1.47 11.00
N SER A 626 34.97 -0.81 10.68
CA SER A 626 36.25 -1.10 11.33
C SER A 626 36.46 -0.32 12.64
N VAL A 627 37.03 -1.01 13.65
CA VAL A 627 37.24 -0.55 15.04
C VAL A 627 38.11 0.71 15.18
N GLY A 628 38.97 1.00 14.20
CA GLY A 628 39.85 2.18 14.23
C GLY A 628 39.13 3.51 13.98
N SER A 629 37.95 3.48 13.34
CA SER A 629 37.61 4.54 12.37
C SER A 629 36.50 5.49 12.78
N LEU A 630 35.78 5.21 13.88
CA LEU A 630 34.53 5.91 14.25
C LEU A 630 34.45 6.36 15.72
N ARG A 631 35.57 6.38 16.46
CA ARG A 631 35.59 6.66 17.92
C ARG A 631 35.08 8.06 18.32
N ARG A 632 34.71 8.94 17.39
CA ARG A 632 34.17 10.30 17.66
C ARG A 632 32.87 10.62 16.91
N VAL A 633 32.16 9.64 16.34
CA VAL A 633 30.89 9.85 15.61
C VAL A 633 29.87 10.65 16.42
N LYS A 634 29.30 11.70 15.80
CA LYS A 634 28.33 12.61 16.43
C LYS A 634 27.08 12.71 15.58
N PHE A 635 26.10 11.86 15.89
CA PHE A 635 24.77 11.93 15.29
C PHE A 635 24.10 13.29 15.56
N PRO A 636 23.48 13.94 14.54
CA PRO A 636 22.97 15.29 14.66
C PRO A 636 21.61 15.35 15.39
N PHE A 637 21.36 16.46 16.10
CA PHE A 637 20.14 16.68 16.88
C PHE A 637 18.83 16.68 16.06
N SER A 638 18.94 16.80 14.74
CA SER A 638 17.84 16.74 13.75
C SER A 638 17.41 15.31 13.40
N LEU A 639 18.24 14.31 13.67
CA LEU A 639 18.04 12.92 13.24
C LEU A 639 16.76 12.35 13.86
N ARG A 640 15.96 11.68 13.01
CA ARG A 640 14.69 11.01 13.33
C ARG A 640 14.79 9.50 13.11
N VAL A 641 15.37 9.12 11.98
CA VAL A 641 15.47 7.71 11.53
C VAL A 641 16.94 7.34 11.38
N LEU A 642 17.33 6.22 12.01
CA LEU A 642 18.59 5.54 11.79
C LEU A 642 18.31 4.09 11.38
N ILE A 643 18.85 3.68 10.23
CA ILE A 643 18.85 2.28 9.77
C ILE A 643 20.29 1.89 9.43
N MET A 644 20.76 0.79 10.00
CA MET A 644 22.09 0.20 9.79
C MET A 644 21.96 -1.33 9.66
N ARG A 645 21.92 -1.83 8.43
CA ARG A 645 21.68 -3.26 8.14
C ARG A 645 22.85 -3.93 7.45
N ASN A 646 23.08 -5.19 7.79
CA ASN A 646 24.11 -6.06 7.20
C ASN A 646 25.55 -5.50 7.35
N LEU A 647 25.82 -4.69 8.39
CA LEU A 647 27.09 -3.94 8.54
C LEU A 647 28.15 -4.60 9.44
N ASN A 648 27.86 -5.78 10.00
CA ASN A 648 28.75 -6.53 10.91
C ASN A 648 29.42 -5.65 11.97
N ILE A 649 28.62 -4.93 12.76
CA ILE A 649 29.12 -3.86 13.63
C ILE A 649 29.87 -4.45 14.85
N PRO A 650 31.15 -4.09 15.08
CA PRO A 650 31.90 -4.50 16.27
C PRO A 650 31.44 -3.76 17.54
N ARG A 651 31.61 -4.41 18.69
CA ARG A 651 31.32 -3.86 20.02
C ARG A 651 31.92 -2.47 20.23
N GLU A 652 33.21 -2.29 19.93
CA GLU A 652 33.98 -1.06 20.19
C GLU A 652 33.47 0.12 19.35
N VAL A 653 32.93 -0.17 18.17
CA VAL A 653 32.27 0.81 17.31
C VAL A 653 30.92 1.20 17.90
N PHE A 654 30.11 0.21 18.27
CA PHE A 654 28.77 0.44 18.81
C PHE A 654 28.80 1.20 20.15
N GLU A 655 29.77 0.93 21.03
CA GLU A 655 29.96 1.67 22.29
C GLU A 655 30.29 3.17 22.08
N SER A 656 30.76 3.57 20.88
CA SER A 656 30.95 4.98 20.53
C SER A 656 29.64 5.71 20.16
N PHE A 657 28.56 4.99 19.84
CA PHE A 657 27.32 5.54 19.30
C PHE A 657 26.43 6.19 20.39
N ASN A 658 26.80 7.39 20.82
CA ASN A 658 26.11 8.12 21.88
C ASN A 658 24.85 8.88 21.39
N PHE A 659 23.75 8.16 21.23
CA PHE A 659 22.47 8.72 20.77
C PHE A 659 21.74 9.61 21.80
N LYS A 660 22.20 9.71 23.05
CA LYS A 660 21.54 10.38 24.18
C LYS A 660 21.17 11.85 23.93
N LYS A 661 21.86 12.51 22.99
CA LYS A 661 21.60 13.90 22.57
C LYS A 661 20.56 14.04 21.44
N CYS A 662 20.24 12.97 20.72
CA CYS A 662 19.35 12.97 19.55
C CYS A 662 17.87 12.96 19.98
N LYS A 663 17.39 14.06 20.58
CA LYS A 663 16.01 14.18 21.13
C LYS A 663 14.86 14.02 20.12
N LYS A 664 15.15 13.86 18.84
CA LYS A 664 14.16 13.66 17.75
C LYS A 664 14.22 12.26 17.13
N LEU A 665 15.21 11.45 17.52
CA LEU A 665 15.42 10.10 17.01
C LEU A 665 14.33 9.20 17.60
N ASN A 666 13.47 8.68 16.73
CA ASN A 666 12.33 7.84 17.10
C ASN A 666 12.45 6.41 16.56
N ILE A 667 13.06 6.22 15.39
CA ILE A 667 13.29 4.91 14.78
C ILE A 667 14.79 4.59 14.79
N ILE A 668 15.16 3.48 15.42
CA ILE A 668 16.46 2.82 15.29
C ILE A 668 16.25 1.39 14.81
N VAL A 669 16.85 1.04 13.68
CA VAL A 669 17.00 -0.34 13.21
C VAL A 669 18.48 -0.60 13.03
N ILE A 670 19.03 -1.54 13.79
CA ILE A 670 20.41 -2.00 13.67
C ILE A 670 20.38 -3.52 13.61
N ASP A 671 21.00 -4.11 12.59
CA ASP A 671 21.20 -5.54 12.51
C ASP A 671 22.64 -5.94 12.17
N THR A 672 22.95 -7.22 12.42
CA THR A 672 24.22 -7.88 12.08
C THR A 672 25.45 -7.30 12.79
N GLY A 673 25.94 -7.99 13.83
CA GLY A 673 27.18 -7.62 14.52
C GLY A 673 27.49 -8.47 15.75
N ASN A 674 28.61 -8.19 16.40
CA ASN A 674 29.04 -8.86 17.64
C ASN A 674 29.03 -7.87 18.80
N ILE A 675 27.85 -7.72 19.42
CA ILE A 675 27.58 -6.74 20.48
C ILE A 675 26.91 -7.50 21.65
N PRO A 676 27.68 -8.28 22.43
CA PRO A 676 27.13 -9.22 23.41
C PRO A 676 26.46 -8.54 24.61
N GLU A 677 26.62 -7.23 24.78
CA GLU A 677 26.02 -6.43 25.84
C GLU A 677 25.66 -5.01 25.33
N ILE A 678 24.44 -4.53 25.62
CA ILE A 678 23.98 -3.20 25.20
C ILE A 678 23.55 -2.34 26.39
N ASN A 679 24.11 -1.13 26.49
CA ASN A 679 23.71 -0.15 27.49
C ASN A 679 22.54 0.72 26.99
N LEU A 680 21.34 0.42 27.50
CA LEU A 680 20.09 1.11 27.13
C LEU A 680 20.11 2.61 27.48
N ASN A 681 21.05 3.07 28.31
CA ASN A 681 21.19 4.48 28.66
C ASN A 681 21.84 5.36 27.58
N MET A 682 22.46 4.76 26.56
CA MET A 682 23.01 5.47 25.41
C MET A 682 21.92 5.98 24.47
N PHE A 683 20.75 5.35 24.45
CA PHE A 683 19.62 5.72 23.61
C PHE A 683 18.79 6.89 24.20
N PRO A 684 18.17 7.73 23.35
CA PRO A 684 17.27 8.79 23.79
C PRO A 684 15.92 8.23 24.28
N LYS A 685 15.14 9.02 25.01
CA LYS A 685 13.80 8.61 25.49
C LYS A 685 12.68 8.75 24.44
N SER A 686 13.01 9.30 23.26
CA SER A 686 12.10 9.60 22.15
C SER A 686 11.87 8.42 21.19
N LEU A 687 12.43 7.25 21.47
CA LEU A 687 12.28 6.07 20.63
C LEU A 687 10.84 5.57 20.64
N THR A 688 10.27 5.39 19.45
CA THR A 688 9.03 4.67 19.17
C THR A 688 9.31 3.25 18.68
N ASP A 689 10.43 3.05 17.97
CA ASP A 689 10.79 1.79 17.34
C ASP A 689 12.27 1.49 17.57
N LEU A 690 12.56 0.35 18.20
CA LEU A 690 13.92 -0.13 18.45
C LEU A 690 14.04 -1.57 17.96
N ARG A 691 14.82 -1.76 16.90
CA ARG A 691 15.16 -3.09 16.38
C ARG A 691 16.66 -3.30 16.45
N LEU A 692 17.06 -4.40 17.08
CA LEU A 692 18.43 -4.76 17.43
C LEU A 692 18.62 -6.25 17.08
N GLU A 693 18.66 -6.57 15.80
CA GLU A 693 18.47 -7.92 15.25
C GLU A 693 19.82 -8.59 14.93
N ASN A 694 20.02 -9.88 15.25
CA ASN A 694 21.26 -10.62 14.92
C ASN A 694 22.56 -9.94 15.42
N LEU A 695 22.56 -9.35 16.62
CA LEU A 695 23.68 -8.61 17.22
C LEU A 695 24.45 -9.41 18.29
N GLU A 696 24.21 -10.72 18.38
CA GLU A 696 24.73 -11.63 19.41
C GLU A 696 24.37 -11.28 20.87
N ILE A 697 23.41 -10.38 21.12
CA ILE A 697 23.17 -9.79 22.45
C ILE A 697 22.86 -10.87 23.49
N SER A 698 23.59 -10.82 24.61
CA SER A 698 23.49 -11.76 25.73
C SER A 698 23.19 -11.09 27.08
N ASN A 699 23.27 -9.75 27.15
CA ASN A 699 22.92 -8.94 28.32
C ASN A 699 22.45 -7.52 27.94
N PHE A 700 21.68 -6.86 28.81
CA PHE A 700 21.36 -5.43 28.72
C PHE A 700 21.68 -4.70 30.02
N ILE A 701 22.34 -3.53 29.92
CA ILE A 701 22.55 -2.63 31.05
C ILE A 701 21.43 -1.58 31.07
N GLY A 702 20.65 -1.55 32.15
CA GLY A 702 19.48 -0.69 32.33
C GLY A 702 18.17 -1.45 32.17
N SER A 703 17.09 -0.72 31.84
CA SER A 703 15.74 -1.28 31.65
C SER A 703 15.05 -0.59 30.48
N PHE A 704 14.22 -1.33 29.74
CA PHE A 704 13.41 -0.75 28.66
C PHE A 704 12.28 0.16 29.20
N THR A 705 11.89 0.03 30.48
CA THR A 705 10.93 0.93 31.17
C THR A 705 11.29 2.42 31.10
N ARG A 706 12.55 2.76 30.77
CA ARG A 706 12.99 4.16 30.56
C ARG A 706 12.41 4.82 29.30
N PHE A 707 11.94 4.03 28.33
CA PHE A 707 11.46 4.48 27.02
C PHE A 707 9.92 4.58 27.00
N LYS A 708 9.36 5.60 27.65
CA LYS A 708 7.91 5.84 27.76
C LYS A 708 7.16 6.13 26.44
N GLN A 709 7.79 5.91 25.30
CA GLN A 709 7.23 6.12 23.96
C GLN A 709 7.51 4.93 23.03
N LEU A 710 8.21 3.89 23.51
CA LEU A 710 8.66 2.76 22.71
C LEU A 710 7.52 1.76 22.56
N LYS A 711 7.15 1.56 21.29
CA LYS A 711 5.94 0.92 20.79
C LYS A 711 6.24 -0.41 20.07
N SER A 712 7.37 -0.49 19.38
CA SER A 712 7.91 -1.71 18.77
C SER A 712 9.31 -2.01 19.27
N LEU A 713 9.53 -3.25 19.74
CA LEU A 713 10.82 -3.76 20.20
C LEU A 713 11.12 -5.10 19.51
N ASP A 714 12.08 -5.10 18.58
CA ASP A 714 12.58 -6.32 17.94
C ASP A 714 13.99 -6.65 18.41
N LEU A 715 14.16 -7.84 18.97
CA LEU A 715 15.39 -8.38 19.53
C LEU A 715 15.72 -9.76 18.92
N SER A 716 15.19 -10.06 17.73
CA SER A 716 15.32 -11.38 17.11
C SER A 716 16.78 -11.72 16.71
N GLY A 717 17.13 -13.01 16.74
CA GLY A 717 18.47 -13.51 16.36
C GLY A 717 19.58 -13.33 17.40
N ASN A 718 19.24 -13.07 18.67
CA ASN A 718 20.22 -12.75 19.72
C ASN A 718 20.39 -13.88 20.76
N LYS A 719 21.51 -13.89 21.49
CA LYS A 719 21.89 -14.94 22.45
C LYS A 719 21.21 -14.78 23.83
N LEU A 720 19.94 -14.35 23.83
CA LEU A 720 19.21 -13.86 25.01
C LEU A 720 18.80 -14.92 26.05
N ARG A 721 18.96 -16.21 25.75
CA ARG A 721 18.66 -17.33 26.67
C ARG A 721 19.27 -17.16 28.07
N LYS A 722 20.49 -16.63 28.19
CA LYS A 722 21.15 -16.42 29.49
C LYS A 722 20.62 -15.19 30.25
N TYR A 723 20.17 -14.16 29.52
CA TYR A 723 19.54 -12.96 30.08
C TYR A 723 18.17 -13.30 30.66
N LEU A 724 17.26 -13.81 29.83
CA LEU A 724 15.86 -14.12 30.20
C LEU A 724 15.69 -15.29 31.19
N TYR A 725 16.79 -15.98 31.55
CA TYR A 725 16.84 -16.95 32.64
C TYR A 725 17.33 -16.37 33.97
N ARG A 726 18.07 -15.25 33.95
CA ARG A 726 18.69 -14.62 35.14
C ARG A 726 18.02 -13.32 35.56
N THR A 727 17.38 -12.64 34.63
CA THR A 727 16.71 -11.36 34.85
C THR A 727 15.35 -11.40 34.17
N ASP A 728 14.29 -11.09 34.92
CA ASP A 728 12.98 -10.86 34.31
C ASP A 728 13.07 -9.70 33.31
N LEU A 729 12.45 -9.85 32.15
CA LEU A 729 12.32 -8.76 31.20
C LEU A 729 11.38 -7.69 31.76
N LYS A 730 11.82 -6.43 31.75
CA LYS A 730 11.00 -5.27 32.13
C LYS A 730 10.82 -4.33 30.94
N LEU A 731 9.57 -4.24 30.47
CA LEU A 731 9.16 -3.52 29.26
C LEU A 731 8.59 -2.14 29.60
N PRO A 732 8.58 -1.17 28.70
CA PRO A 732 7.83 0.07 28.92
C PRO A 732 6.32 -0.19 28.80
N PRO A 733 5.46 0.57 29.51
CA PRO A 733 4.00 0.44 29.39
C PRO A 733 3.48 0.54 27.96
N SER A 734 4.07 1.47 27.18
CA SER A 734 3.71 1.84 25.81
C SER A 734 4.07 0.81 24.72
N ILE A 735 4.32 -0.44 25.08
CA ILE A 735 4.78 -1.49 24.16
C ILE A 735 3.60 -2.25 23.57
N LYS A 736 3.63 -2.55 22.26
CA LYS A 736 2.66 -3.44 21.59
C LYS A 736 3.29 -4.67 20.98
N ASP A 737 4.40 -4.45 20.27
CA ASP A 737 5.04 -5.44 19.43
C ASP A 737 6.35 -5.82 20.07
N LEU A 738 6.38 -7.00 20.68
CA LEU A 738 7.60 -7.60 21.21
C LEU A 738 8.01 -8.77 20.32
N ARG A 739 9.17 -8.68 19.69
CA ARG A 739 9.68 -9.75 18.82
C ARG A 739 11.01 -10.25 19.36
N ILE A 740 11.07 -11.55 19.66
CA ILE A 740 12.26 -12.24 20.20
C ILE A 740 12.40 -13.60 19.50
N SER A 741 12.37 -13.58 18.17
CA SER A 741 12.47 -14.79 17.35
C SER A 741 13.92 -15.27 17.23
N GLN A 742 14.17 -16.56 16.96
CA GLN A 742 15.54 -17.09 16.74
C GLN A 742 16.54 -16.86 17.91
N CYS A 743 16.08 -16.82 19.17
CA CYS A 743 16.88 -16.43 20.33
C CYS A 743 17.32 -17.58 21.27
N ASN A 744 17.17 -18.85 20.83
CA ASN A 744 17.47 -20.06 21.62
C ASN A 744 16.74 -20.07 22.99
N LEU A 745 15.52 -19.53 23.06
CA LEU A 745 14.80 -19.42 24.33
C LEU A 745 14.18 -20.75 24.73
N LYS A 746 14.28 -21.08 26.03
CA LYS A 746 13.54 -22.19 26.68
C LYS A 746 12.35 -21.72 27.51
N THR A 747 12.33 -20.45 27.89
CA THR A 747 11.28 -19.82 28.69
C THR A 747 11.34 -18.31 28.40
N ILE A 748 10.23 -17.64 28.68
CA ILE A 748 10.15 -16.18 28.70
C ILE A 748 9.43 -15.77 29.99
N GLN A 749 10.01 -14.83 30.72
CA GLN A 749 9.40 -14.23 31.91
C GLN A 749 9.50 -12.71 31.80
N ILE A 750 8.36 -12.05 32.00
CA ILE A 750 8.19 -10.61 31.93
C ILE A 750 7.51 -10.22 33.24
N HIS A 751 8.14 -9.32 34.01
CA HIS A 751 7.78 -9.10 35.41
C HIS A 751 6.73 -8.01 35.59
N ASN A 752 6.74 -7.01 34.72
CA ASN A 752 5.76 -5.94 34.72
C ASN A 752 4.73 -6.10 33.60
N ILE A 753 4.27 -7.34 33.34
CA ILE A 753 3.16 -7.60 32.39
C ILE A 753 1.96 -6.70 32.70
N GLN A 754 1.60 -6.57 33.98
CA GLN A 754 0.49 -5.73 34.46
C GLN A 754 0.68 -4.22 34.24
N GLU A 755 1.87 -3.76 33.86
CA GLU A 755 2.14 -2.38 33.43
C GLU A 755 2.05 -2.21 31.89
N CYS A 756 2.05 -3.29 31.12
CA CYS A 756 2.13 -3.29 29.65
C CYS A 756 0.73 -3.21 29.02
N THR A 757 -0.04 -2.18 29.38
CA THR A 757 -1.47 -2.04 29.06
C THR A 757 -1.79 -1.88 27.57
N GLU A 758 -0.79 -1.53 26.75
CA GLU A 758 -0.91 -1.39 25.29
C GLU A 758 -0.47 -2.67 24.52
N MET A 759 -0.03 -3.75 25.19
CA MET A 759 0.55 -4.93 24.54
C MET A 759 -0.41 -5.59 23.53
N ARG A 760 0.01 -5.78 22.27
CA ARG A 760 -0.78 -6.41 21.20
C ARG A 760 -0.32 -7.83 20.87
N GLN A 761 0.95 -7.99 20.54
CA GLN A 761 1.47 -9.26 20.02
C GLN A 761 2.90 -9.52 20.49
N VAL A 762 3.16 -10.79 20.81
CA VAL A 762 4.51 -11.27 21.12
C VAL A 762 4.90 -12.33 20.08
N VAL A 763 6.00 -12.11 19.35
CA VAL A 763 6.48 -13.02 18.30
C VAL A 763 7.74 -13.73 18.77
N LEU A 764 7.63 -15.04 19.01
CA LEU A 764 8.65 -15.91 19.58
C LEU A 764 9.03 -17.05 18.62
N LEU A 765 8.82 -16.84 17.32
CA LEU A 765 9.09 -17.82 16.27
C LEU A 765 10.55 -18.31 16.29
N ARG A 766 10.79 -19.53 15.82
CA ARG A 766 12.10 -20.19 15.73
C ARG A 766 12.87 -20.24 17.05
N ASN A 767 12.15 -20.45 18.16
CA ASN A 767 12.70 -20.85 19.46
C ASN A 767 12.30 -22.31 19.76
N PRO A 768 12.95 -23.32 19.15
CA PRO A 768 12.45 -24.71 19.11
C PRO A 768 12.48 -25.46 20.45
N TRP A 769 12.93 -24.83 21.53
CA TRP A 769 12.96 -25.41 22.89
C TRP A 769 12.11 -24.64 23.90
N MET A 770 11.26 -23.73 23.44
CA MET A 770 10.41 -22.89 24.30
C MET A 770 9.34 -23.73 25.00
N ASP A 771 9.25 -23.65 26.33
CA ASP A 771 8.22 -24.31 27.14
C ASP A 771 6.82 -23.74 26.80
N PRO A 772 5.91 -24.55 26.21
CA PRO A 772 4.56 -24.10 25.85
C PRO A 772 3.74 -23.61 27.04
N ARG A 773 3.98 -24.15 28.24
CA ARG A 773 3.25 -23.77 29.46
C ARG A 773 3.70 -22.40 29.97
N LYS A 774 4.96 -22.01 29.75
CA LYS A 774 5.47 -20.65 30.04
C LYS A 774 4.93 -19.64 29.03
N VAL A 775 4.90 -19.99 27.74
CA VAL A 775 4.25 -19.18 26.70
C VAL A 775 2.77 -18.96 27.02
N ALA A 776 2.03 -20.02 27.34
CA ALA A 776 0.61 -19.93 27.71
C ALA A 776 0.36 -19.10 28.97
N THR A 777 1.27 -19.14 29.95
CA THR A 777 1.22 -18.26 31.14
C THR A 777 1.41 -16.79 30.75
N VAL A 778 2.43 -16.46 29.97
CA VAL A 778 2.69 -15.08 29.53
C VAL A 778 1.54 -14.55 28.65
N ALA A 779 0.98 -15.39 27.77
CA ALA A 779 -0.21 -15.05 26.98
C ALA A 779 -1.44 -14.77 27.86
N ARG A 780 -1.68 -15.61 28.90
CA ARG A 780 -2.78 -15.41 29.86
C ARG A 780 -2.62 -14.12 30.66
N GLU A 781 -1.42 -13.78 31.11
CA GLU A 781 -1.19 -12.55 31.87
C GLU A 781 -1.28 -11.29 31.00
N PHE A 782 -0.82 -11.31 29.74
CA PHE A 782 -1.05 -10.19 28.82
C PHE A 782 -2.54 -10.03 28.47
N ASN A 783 -3.30 -11.12 28.33
CA ASN A 783 -4.77 -11.11 28.18
C ASN A 783 -5.53 -10.70 29.46
N LYS A 784 -4.83 -10.38 30.55
CA LYS A 784 -5.38 -9.67 31.72
C LYS A 784 -4.95 -8.20 31.73
N ALA A 785 -3.69 -7.93 31.40
CA ALA A 785 -3.08 -6.61 31.50
C ALA A 785 -3.42 -5.65 30.35
N SER A 786 -3.59 -6.16 29.13
CA SER A 786 -3.90 -5.38 27.93
C SER A 786 -5.22 -5.82 27.31
N GLN A 787 -6.05 -4.84 26.93
CA GLN A 787 -7.29 -5.06 26.19
C GLN A 787 -7.07 -5.12 24.66
N GLU A 788 -5.89 -4.73 24.17
CA GLU A 788 -5.52 -4.81 22.75
C GLU A 788 -4.77 -6.10 22.39
N PHE A 789 -4.53 -6.98 23.36
CA PHE A 789 -3.74 -8.20 23.19
C PHE A 789 -4.42 -9.22 22.27
N SER A 790 -3.80 -9.49 21.12
CA SER A 790 -4.34 -10.35 20.06
C SER A 790 -3.74 -11.76 20.05
N CYS A 791 -2.42 -11.92 20.22
CA CYS A 791 -1.77 -13.23 20.11
C CYS A 791 -0.34 -13.34 20.70
N VAL A 792 0.10 -14.59 20.88
CA VAL A 792 1.53 -14.95 20.86
C VAL A 792 1.77 -15.87 19.68
N MET A 793 2.79 -15.58 18.87
CA MET A 793 3.20 -16.42 17.74
C MET A 793 4.42 -17.27 18.13
N VAL A 794 4.34 -18.59 17.91
CA VAL A 794 5.37 -19.60 18.19
C VAL A 794 5.35 -20.67 17.10
N ASP A 795 6.50 -21.31 16.84
CA ASP A 795 6.61 -22.42 15.89
C ASP A 795 5.94 -23.68 16.48
N ASP A 796 5.17 -24.41 15.67
CA ASP A 796 4.78 -25.83 15.85
C ASP A 796 4.34 -26.29 17.25
N ILE A 797 3.79 -25.39 18.07
CA ILE A 797 3.18 -25.72 19.35
C ILE A 797 1.68 -25.99 19.13
N ILE A 798 1.29 -27.25 19.29
CA ILE A 798 -0.10 -27.65 19.53
C ILE A 798 -0.27 -27.73 21.06
N LEU A 799 -1.35 -27.14 21.56
CA LEU A 799 -1.84 -27.34 22.92
C LEU A 799 -3.22 -27.98 22.84
N ASP A 800 -3.40 -29.06 23.59
CA ASP A 800 -4.70 -29.68 23.88
C ASP A 800 -5.19 -29.20 25.26
N ASP A 801 -6.47 -29.40 25.58
CA ASP A 801 -7.17 -28.66 26.65
C ASP A 801 -6.52 -28.81 28.06
N ASP A 802 -5.94 -29.97 28.38
CA ASP A 802 -5.22 -30.22 29.65
C ASP A 802 -3.70 -29.90 29.62
N LEU A 803 -3.20 -29.27 28.56
CA LEU A 803 -1.79 -28.86 28.39
C LEU A 803 -0.77 -30.02 28.48
N THR A 804 -1.14 -31.21 28.01
CA THR A 804 -0.26 -32.40 27.91
C THR A 804 0.36 -32.52 26.51
N LEU A 805 1.52 -33.18 26.38
CA LEU A 805 2.40 -33.05 25.22
C LEU A 805 2.32 -34.25 24.26
N MET A 806 2.02 -33.99 22.98
CA MET A 806 1.86 -34.98 21.90
C MET A 806 2.81 -34.71 20.72
N ARG A 807 3.13 -35.74 19.92
CA ARG A 807 3.99 -35.66 18.72
C ARG A 807 3.16 -35.61 17.43
N ARG A 808 3.73 -35.00 16.37
CA ARG A 808 3.12 -34.81 15.03
C ARG A 808 2.53 -36.10 14.43
N ASN A 809 1.25 -36.07 14.04
CA ASN A 809 0.82 -36.04 12.63
C ASN A 809 -0.72 -36.06 12.47
N SER A 810 -1.18 -35.81 11.25
CA SER A 810 -2.59 -35.74 10.80
C SER A 810 -3.40 -34.53 11.32
N GLY A 811 -4.31 -34.04 10.48
CA GLY A 811 -5.17 -32.89 10.78
C GLY A 811 -6.50 -33.34 11.38
N LEU A 812 -6.88 -32.73 12.50
CA LEU A 812 -8.16 -32.93 13.17
C LEU A 812 -8.55 -31.63 13.88
N THR A 813 -9.81 -31.19 13.69
CA THR A 813 -10.40 -30.08 14.45
C THR A 813 -11.35 -30.69 15.48
N ILE A 814 -11.11 -30.45 16.76
CA ILE A 814 -11.91 -30.97 17.86
C ILE A 814 -12.60 -29.80 18.58
N HIS A 815 -13.83 -30.03 19.03
CA HIS A 815 -14.58 -29.13 19.89
C HIS A 815 -14.90 -29.83 21.22
N TYR A 816 -14.63 -29.16 22.34
CA TYR A 816 -14.90 -29.67 23.68
C TYR A 816 -16.18 -29.08 24.29
N PRO A 817 -16.97 -29.87 25.05
CA PRO A 817 -18.10 -29.39 25.83
C PRO A 817 -17.65 -28.78 27.18
N THR A 818 -18.54 -27.97 27.78
CA THR A 818 -18.25 -27.03 28.88
C THR A 818 -18.37 -27.59 30.29
N THR A 819 -17.54 -27.08 31.20
CA THR A 819 -17.96 -26.56 32.52
C THR A 819 -17.11 -25.34 32.90
N ASP A 820 -17.74 -24.34 33.51
CA ASP A 820 -17.21 -23.01 33.91
C ASP A 820 -16.75 -22.06 32.77
N GLU A 821 -16.72 -20.75 33.08
CA GLU A 821 -16.98 -19.67 32.10
C GLU A 821 -15.77 -18.76 31.74
N ASP A 822 -15.93 -17.99 30.66
CA ASP A 822 -15.16 -16.80 30.26
C ASP A 822 -13.64 -16.89 30.02
N LYS A 823 -13.26 -17.54 28.89
CA LYS A 823 -12.66 -16.87 27.70
C LYS A 823 -12.32 -17.91 26.61
N LYS A 824 -12.64 -17.62 25.33
CA LYS A 824 -12.28 -18.47 24.18
C LYS A 824 -10.94 -18.08 23.56
N TYR A 825 -10.16 -19.07 23.12
CA TYR A 825 -8.78 -18.92 22.63
C TYR A 825 -8.66 -19.03 21.11
N SER A 826 -7.49 -18.65 20.57
CA SER A 826 -7.06 -18.97 19.20
C SER A 826 -5.53 -19.09 19.17
N LEU A 827 -5.00 -20.28 18.83
CA LEU A 827 -3.64 -20.40 18.32
C LEU A 827 -3.66 -20.27 16.79
N ILE A 828 -2.65 -19.63 16.22
CA ILE A 828 -2.48 -19.49 14.77
C ILE A 828 -1.15 -20.14 14.40
N HIS A 829 -1.23 -21.24 13.65
CA HIS A 829 -0.05 -21.92 13.11
C HIS A 829 0.51 -21.15 11.90
N ALA A 830 1.83 -21.16 11.75
CA ALA A 830 2.51 -20.67 10.55
C ALA A 830 3.19 -21.86 9.85
N CYS A 831 2.74 -22.21 8.64
CA CYS A 831 3.29 -23.37 7.92
C CYS A 831 4.70 -23.07 7.38
N GLY A 832 5.63 -24.01 7.54
CA GLY A 832 7.02 -23.89 7.10
C GLY A 832 7.42 -25.03 6.16
N THR A 833 7.76 -24.69 4.92
CA THR A 833 8.29 -25.64 3.92
C THR A 833 9.60 -26.27 4.39
N GLY A 834 9.73 -27.59 4.29
CA GLY A 834 10.86 -28.32 4.85
C GLY A 834 12.16 -28.21 4.05
N THR A 835 13.27 -28.02 4.77
CA THR A 835 14.63 -28.37 4.35
C THR A 835 15.28 -29.13 5.49
N VAL A 836 15.65 -30.39 5.25
CA VAL A 836 16.33 -31.21 6.27
C VAL A 836 17.81 -30.87 6.25
N HIS A 837 18.33 -30.37 7.38
CA HIS A 837 19.74 -30.46 7.71
C HIS A 837 19.92 -31.59 8.73
N THR A 838 20.50 -32.70 8.27
CA THR A 838 21.19 -33.66 9.13
C THR A 838 22.59 -33.13 9.40
N ASP A 839 22.98 -33.08 10.66
CA ASP A 839 24.38 -33.25 11.08
C ASP A 839 24.34 -34.06 12.37
N ASP A 840 25.19 -35.09 12.44
CA ASP A 840 25.31 -35.97 13.60
C ASP A 840 26.20 -35.32 14.67
N GLU A 841 25.79 -35.43 15.94
CA GLU A 841 26.77 -35.46 17.03
C GLU A 841 26.25 -36.41 18.12
N SER A 842 26.92 -37.56 18.23
CA SER A 842 26.59 -38.62 19.16
C SER A 842 27.42 -38.50 20.45
N ASP A 843 26.75 -38.40 21.60
CA ASP A 843 27.30 -38.89 22.86
C ASP A 843 26.78 -40.31 23.12
N SER A 844 27.65 -41.19 23.63
CA SER A 844 27.38 -42.62 23.81
C SER A 844 26.57 -42.92 25.07
N ASP A 845 25.91 -44.09 25.10
CA ASP A 845 26.44 -45.19 25.92
C ASP A 845 25.74 -46.55 25.67
N THR A 846 26.57 -47.60 25.65
CA THR A 846 26.32 -49.03 25.93
C THR A 846 25.07 -49.76 25.39
N GLU A 847 25.33 -50.71 24.45
CA GLU A 847 25.11 -52.18 24.61
C GLU A 847 23.65 -52.75 24.74
N VAL A 848 23.27 -53.95 24.23
CA VAL A 848 24.02 -55.06 23.58
C VAL A 848 23.13 -56.03 22.74
N LEU A 849 23.78 -56.83 21.87
CA LEU A 849 23.38 -58.13 21.26
C LEU A 849 22.13 -58.29 20.35
N ASN A 850 22.46 -58.62 19.08
CA ASN A 850 22.11 -59.84 18.34
C ASN A 850 20.90 -59.98 17.37
N GLN A 851 21.29 -60.06 16.09
CA GLN A 851 21.06 -61.19 15.16
C GLN A 851 19.64 -61.48 14.61
N ASP A 852 19.42 -60.96 13.40
CA ASP A 852 19.19 -61.75 12.17
C ASP A 852 18.38 -63.05 12.24
N ARG A 853 17.24 -63.06 11.55
CA ARG A 853 16.87 -64.19 10.67
C ARG A 853 15.91 -63.77 9.55
N LYS A 854 16.50 -63.60 8.35
CA LYS A 854 15.93 -63.73 6.99
C LYS A 854 14.48 -63.29 6.76
#